data_AF-A0A932UYY9-F1
#
_entry.id   AF-A0A932UYY9-F1
#
_cell.length_a   1.000
_cell.length_b   1.000
_cell.length_c   1.000
_cell.angle_alpha   90.00
_cell.angle_beta   90.00
_cell.angle_gamma   90.00
#
_symmetry.space_group_name_H-M   'P 1'
#
loop_
_entity.id
_entity.type
_entity.pdbx_description
1 polymer ?
#
loop_
_entity_poly.entity_id
_entity_poly.type
_entity_poly.pdbx_seq_one_letter_code
_entity_poly.pdbx_strand_id
1 'polypeptide(L)'
;MERRKTRQIQVGNVKIGGDAPISVQSMTKTDTRDVEATVDQIWALEAAGCELVRVAVPVKEAAEVLGKIKAQIRIPLIADIHFNYKLALIALEQGVDGLRLNPGNIGDRNRVVEIVKVAAGRRVPIRIGVNAGSLEKDLLRKYGKPTPEAMVESALRHIQILEDLDYREIKVSLKASDPAMMVEAYRMLAEKVDYPFHLGVTEAGTPWVGTIKSAVGLGTLLAEGIGDTVRVSLAADPVEEVRVGIEILKALGLRRQGLTFVACPSCGRADVDLIQLAKDVEERMKGINANIHVAVMGCLPPGEAVVTLLGHKPIEEVQEGDEVLTHTGCSRKVARTMAHWYQGDLVEVHPTGFPPFWLTPNHPVYACSRPVKRKGSQEKRPHISQVLQEGASPAWVEAAKLDRGSVLAYPILVEKEDVEALTVEGLGVIPVDEDFLTLCGYYLSEGTFSGKGGKPYQQFFYFHANQRAFVEKLREILARYGLGSSFQSRRNTAEVITHSFALGQLLEGLFGRGALAKRLPAWMLKLPHEKQRAIVRALWEGDGYVGCVRGYWRATYSTSSKALAFQVHQLLLRLGIPAFLHSRDQEGRKRNWVISVTSKPSLDRLFEVLGLPFTADPAQTRMGQVALDDRFLYVGVRRIRRVPYTGQVYNLEVEVDHSFAIQGAAAHNCEVNGPGEARAADIGIAGGKGIGLIFK
;
A
#
# COMPACT_ATOMS: atom_id res chain seq x y z
N MET A 1 21.51 -14.86 -4.71
CA MET A 1 22.44 -15.67 -3.90
C MET A 1 22.87 -16.86 -4.72
N GLU A 2 24.17 -17.08 -4.88
CA GLU A 2 24.74 -18.21 -5.63
C GLU A 2 25.07 -19.35 -4.65
N ARG A 3 24.57 -20.58 -4.90
CA ARG A 3 24.83 -21.75 -4.04
C ARG A 3 26.22 -22.31 -4.33
N ARG A 4 26.95 -22.72 -3.29
CA ARG A 4 28.19 -23.50 -3.43
C ARG A 4 27.89 -24.80 -4.18
N LYS A 5 28.67 -25.11 -5.21
CA LYS A 5 28.56 -26.37 -5.94
C LYS A 5 29.00 -27.53 -5.05
N THR A 6 28.11 -28.50 -4.86
CA THR A 6 28.36 -29.69 -4.05
C THR A 6 27.97 -30.95 -4.81
N ARG A 7 28.59 -32.08 -4.46
CA ARG A 7 28.14 -33.40 -4.88
C ARG A 7 26.71 -33.63 -4.40
N GLN A 8 25.88 -34.26 -5.21
CA GLN A 8 24.56 -34.66 -4.78
C GLN A 8 24.60 -36.07 -4.20
N ILE A 9 24.07 -36.23 -2.99
CA ILE A 9 23.85 -37.52 -2.34
C ILE A 9 22.35 -37.76 -2.16
N GLN A 10 21.97 -39.00 -1.88
CA GLN A 10 20.58 -39.37 -1.63
C GLN A 10 20.43 -40.07 -0.28
N VAL A 11 19.57 -39.51 0.59
CA VAL A 11 19.19 -40.09 1.88
C VAL A 11 17.75 -40.57 1.75
N GLY A 12 17.53 -41.87 1.53
CA GLY A 12 16.20 -42.41 1.22
C GLY A 12 15.64 -41.76 -0.05
N ASN A 13 14.51 -41.06 0.06
CA ASN A 13 13.91 -40.31 -1.05
C ASN A 13 14.35 -38.84 -1.13
N VAL A 14 15.16 -38.34 -0.19
CA VAL A 14 15.57 -36.92 -0.13
C VAL A 14 16.96 -36.73 -0.74
N LYS A 15 17.07 -35.85 -1.74
CA LYS A 15 18.35 -35.42 -2.34
C LYS A 15 18.98 -34.31 -1.51
N ILE A 16 20.29 -34.36 -1.28
CA ILE A 16 21.05 -33.33 -0.56
C ILE A 16 22.27 -32.93 -1.40
N GLY A 17 22.49 -31.63 -1.56
CA GLY A 17 23.57 -31.09 -2.38
C GLY A 17 23.23 -30.96 -3.88
N GLY A 18 24.17 -30.39 -4.63
CA GLY A 18 23.93 -29.93 -6.00
C GLY A 18 22.82 -28.89 -6.04
N ASP A 19 21.87 -29.05 -6.97
CA ASP A 19 20.73 -28.15 -7.13
C ASP A 19 19.54 -28.48 -6.21
N ALA A 20 19.72 -29.41 -5.25
CA ALA A 20 18.65 -29.78 -4.34
C ALA A 20 18.27 -28.62 -3.39
N PRO A 21 16.98 -28.49 -3.05
CA PRO A 21 16.54 -27.61 -1.97
C PRO A 21 17.24 -27.94 -0.65
N ILE A 22 17.50 -26.92 0.16
CA ILE A 22 18.12 -27.12 1.47
C ILE A 22 17.08 -27.77 2.39
N SER A 23 17.39 -28.99 2.85
CA SER A 23 16.45 -29.76 3.66
C SER A 23 16.55 -29.43 5.15
N VAL A 24 15.42 -29.50 5.85
CA VAL A 24 15.32 -29.31 7.30
C VAL A 24 15.31 -30.67 7.98
N GLN A 25 16.26 -30.86 8.90
CA GLN A 25 16.42 -32.08 9.68
C GLN A 25 16.22 -31.79 11.17
N SER A 26 15.62 -32.74 11.89
CA SER A 26 15.53 -32.72 13.36
C SER A 26 16.05 -34.03 13.99
N MET A 27 15.99 -34.14 15.31
CA MET A 27 16.38 -35.32 16.06
C MET A 27 15.37 -35.62 17.16
N THR A 28 14.99 -36.89 17.32
CA THR A 28 14.11 -37.30 18.40
C THR A 28 14.81 -37.19 19.76
N LYS A 29 14.01 -37.03 20.82
CA LYS A 29 14.45 -36.96 22.22
C LYS A 29 13.93 -38.13 23.06
N THR A 30 13.08 -38.97 22.46
CA THR A 30 12.59 -40.22 23.06
C THR A 30 13.68 -41.27 23.13
N ASP A 31 13.48 -42.25 24.00
CA ASP A 31 14.27 -43.48 23.97
C ASP A 31 13.91 -44.29 22.74
N THR A 32 14.87 -44.54 21.85
CA THR A 32 14.63 -45.25 20.58
C THR A 32 14.12 -46.68 20.78
N ARG A 33 14.31 -47.28 21.96
CA ARG A 33 13.73 -48.59 22.31
C ARG A 33 12.21 -48.53 22.44
N ASP A 34 11.67 -47.37 22.78
CA ASP A 34 10.25 -47.09 22.77
C ASP A 34 9.82 -46.71 21.35
N VAL A 35 9.40 -47.72 20.60
CA VAL A 35 9.02 -47.58 19.20
C VAL A 35 7.81 -46.66 19.05
N GLU A 36 6.81 -46.79 19.92
CA GLU A 36 5.56 -46.03 19.85
C GLU A 36 5.83 -44.55 20.09
N ALA A 37 6.47 -44.21 21.22
CA ALA A 37 6.80 -42.83 21.54
C ALA A 37 7.69 -42.18 20.48
N THR A 38 8.64 -42.95 19.92
CA THR A 38 9.54 -42.45 18.87
C THR A 38 8.81 -42.21 17.56
N VAL A 39 7.90 -43.10 17.15
CA VAL A 39 7.08 -42.93 15.94
C VAL A 39 6.15 -41.73 16.08
N ASP A 40 5.48 -41.57 17.23
CA ASP A 40 4.59 -40.44 17.50
C ASP A 40 5.34 -39.10 17.39
N GLN A 41 6.54 -39.02 17.98
CA GLN A 41 7.36 -37.82 17.86
C GLN A 41 7.84 -37.59 16.43
N ILE A 42 8.14 -38.64 15.66
CA ILE A 42 8.49 -38.50 14.24
C ILE A 42 7.30 -37.96 13.43
N TRP A 43 6.09 -38.46 13.65
CA TRP A 43 4.90 -37.93 12.98
C TRP A 43 4.65 -36.46 13.32
N ALA A 44 4.88 -36.04 14.57
CA ALA A 44 4.81 -34.63 14.95
C ALA A 44 5.86 -33.77 14.20
N LEU A 45 7.08 -34.30 14.02
CA LEU A 45 8.12 -33.64 13.24
C LEU A 45 7.78 -33.58 11.74
N GLU A 46 7.27 -34.67 11.16
CA GLU A 46 6.78 -34.71 9.78
C GLU A 46 5.68 -33.67 9.55
N ALA A 47 4.70 -33.60 10.45
CA ALA A 47 3.62 -32.62 10.40
C ALA A 47 4.13 -31.17 10.51
N ALA A 48 5.26 -30.95 11.17
CA ALA A 48 5.92 -29.65 11.26
C ALA A 48 6.78 -29.29 10.03
N GLY A 49 6.91 -30.20 9.05
CA GLY A 49 7.69 -29.99 7.82
C GLY A 49 9.15 -30.47 7.90
N CYS A 50 9.46 -31.37 8.85
CA CYS A 50 10.75 -32.05 8.91
C CYS A 50 10.89 -33.01 7.72
N GLU A 51 12.04 -32.99 7.04
CA GLU A 51 12.28 -33.85 5.87
C GLU A 51 13.20 -35.02 6.17
N LEU A 52 14.04 -34.95 7.20
CA LEU A 52 14.87 -36.06 7.65
C LEU A 52 14.86 -36.11 9.17
N VAL A 53 14.79 -37.30 9.75
CA VAL A 53 14.85 -37.46 11.21
C VAL A 53 16.05 -38.29 11.63
N ARG A 54 16.65 -37.88 12.74
CA ARG A 54 17.73 -38.63 13.39
C ARG A 54 17.26 -39.22 14.71
N VAL A 55 17.68 -40.45 14.99
CA VAL A 55 17.45 -41.15 16.26
C VAL A 55 18.78 -41.55 16.88
N ALA A 56 18.86 -41.57 18.21
CA ALA A 56 20.06 -41.98 18.93
C ALA A 56 20.12 -43.51 19.03
N VAL A 57 21.29 -44.10 18.77
CA VAL A 57 21.47 -45.56 18.87
C VAL A 57 22.59 -45.88 19.87
N PRO A 58 22.31 -45.76 21.19
CA PRO A 58 23.34 -45.94 22.21
C PRO A 58 23.65 -47.41 22.51
N VAL A 59 22.69 -48.32 22.27
CA VAL A 59 22.76 -49.74 22.65
C VAL A 59 22.18 -50.64 21.55
N LYS A 60 22.41 -51.95 21.66
CA LYS A 60 22.02 -52.94 20.64
C LYS A 60 20.50 -53.01 20.45
N GLU A 61 19.75 -52.96 21.56
CA GLU A 61 18.30 -53.04 21.57
C GLU A 61 17.67 -51.86 20.83
N ALA A 62 18.30 -50.67 20.91
CA ALA A 62 17.87 -49.50 20.15
C ALA A 62 18.13 -49.68 18.64
N ALA A 63 19.22 -50.37 18.25
CA ALA A 63 19.52 -50.64 16.85
C ALA A 63 18.54 -51.67 16.26
N GLU A 64 18.19 -52.72 17.01
CA GLU A 64 17.34 -53.83 16.55
C GLU A 64 15.88 -53.43 16.28
N VAL A 65 15.40 -52.32 16.84
CA VAL A 65 14.03 -51.83 16.64
C VAL A 65 13.89 -50.82 15.50
N LEU A 66 15.00 -50.38 14.88
CA LEU A 66 14.97 -49.35 13.83
C LEU A 66 14.10 -49.72 12.63
N GLY A 67 14.06 -51.00 12.23
CA GLY A 67 13.21 -51.46 11.14
C GLY A 67 11.71 -51.31 11.45
N LYS A 68 11.32 -51.48 12.73
CA LYS A 68 9.94 -51.27 13.19
C LYS A 68 9.53 -49.80 13.15
N ILE A 69 10.44 -48.89 13.51
CA ILE A 69 10.22 -47.44 13.41
C ILE A 69 10.13 -47.06 11.93
N LYS A 70 11.09 -47.49 11.11
CA LYS A 70 11.15 -47.17 9.68
C LYS A 70 9.89 -47.59 8.92
N ALA A 71 9.30 -48.75 9.27
CA ALA A 71 8.08 -49.23 8.64
C ALA A 71 6.84 -48.35 8.87
N GLN A 72 6.88 -47.43 9.85
CA GLN A 72 5.74 -46.61 10.28
C GLN A 72 5.88 -45.12 9.96
N ILE A 73 7.02 -44.70 9.41
CA ILE A 73 7.31 -43.28 9.10
C ILE A 73 7.49 -43.08 7.59
N ARG A 74 7.42 -41.84 7.13
CA ARG A 74 7.50 -41.48 5.71
C ARG A 74 8.80 -40.79 5.36
N ILE A 75 9.44 -40.14 6.33
CA ILE A 75 10.72 -39.43 6.12
C ILE A 75 11.93 -40.34 6.38
N PRO A 76 13.07 -40.09 5.70
CA PRO A 76 14.30 -40.85 5.90
C PRO A 76 14.81 -40.85 7.34
N LEU A 77 15.22 -42.04 7.79
CA LEU A 77 15.72 -42.29 9.15
C LEU A 77 17.25 -42.34 9.17
N ILE A 78 17.87 -41.50 10.00
CA ILE A 78 19.32 -41.47 10.20
C ILE A 78 19.66 -42.01 11.59
N ALA A 79 20.53 -43.02 11.67
CA ALA A 79 21.05 -43.53 12.94
C ALA A 79 22.27 -42.73 13.43
N ASP A 80 22.23 -42.24 14.66
CA ASP A 80 23.35 -41.55 15.32
C ASP A 80 24.19 -42.53 16.15
N ILE A 81 25.43 -42.78 15.71
CA ILE A 81 26.33 -43.79 16.27
C ILE A 81 27.69 -43.17 16.57
N HIS A 82 28.18 -43.36 17.79
CA HIS A 82 29.42 -42.71 18.23
C HIS A 82 30.66 -43.60 18.10
N PHE A 83 30.62 -44.85 18.59
CA PHE A 83 31.82 -45.69 18.74
C PHE A 83 31.66 -47.15 18.25
N ASN A 84 30.47 -47.73 18.39
CA ASN A 84 30.31 -49.17 18.21
C ASN A 84 29.95 -49.54 16.76
N TYR A 85 30.91 -50.11 16.03
CA TYR A 85 30.72 -50.54 14.64
C TYR A 85 29.59 -51.56 14.47
N LYS A 86 29.36 -52.44 15.46
CA LYS A 86 28.30 -53.44 15.40
C LYS A 86 26.92 -52.80 15.36
N LEU A 87 26.73 -51.68 16.06
CA LEU A 87 25.48 -50.92 16.00
C LEU A 87 25.25 -50.34 14.60
N ALA A 88 26.32 -49.94 13.90
CA ALA A 88 26.23 -49.42 12.55
C ALA A 88 25.84 -50.52 11.55
N LEU A 89 26.39 -51.72 11.69
CA LEU A 89 26.01 -52.87 10.88
C LEU A 89 24.55 -53.27 11.11
N ILE A 90 24.10 -53.36 12.37
CA ILE A 90 22.70 -53.66 12.70
C ILE A 90 21.77 -52.57 12.16
N ALA A 91 22.12 -51.29 12.33
CA ALA A 91 21.30 -50.20 11.79
C ALA A 91 21.17 -50.27 10.26
N LEU A 92 22.28 -50.56 9.56
CA LEU A 92 22.26 -50.78 8.11
C LEU A 92 21.35 -51.95 7.76
N GLU A 93 21.46 -53.10 8.45
CA GLU A 93 20.61 -54.28 8.26
C GLU A 93 19.13 -53.96 8.41
N GLN A 94 18.78 -53.21 9.45
CA GLN A 94 17.44 -52.69 9.75
C GLN A 94 16.94 -51.64 8.75
N GLY A 95 17.80 -51.24 7.81
CA GLY A 95 17.43 -50.50 6.62
C GLY A 95 17.44 -48.99 6.80
N VAL A 96 18.19 -48.41 7.74
CA VAL A 96 18.29 -46.94 7.86
C VAL A 96 18.75 -46.27 6.57
N ASP A 97 18.31 -45.03 6.35
CA ASP A 97 18.57 -44.25 5.13
C ASP A 97 19.88 -43.47 5.19
N GLY A 98 20.46 -43.31 6.39
CA GLY A 98 21.74 -42.66 6.59
C GLY A 98 22.36 -43.02 7.93
N LEU A 99 23.68 -42.86 8.01
CA LEU A 99 24.43 -42.99 9.26
C LEU A 99 25.04 -41.65 9.63
N ARG A 100 25.08 -41.32 10.93
CA ARG A 100 26.05 -40.36 11.47
C ARG A 100 27.07 -41.16 12.26
N LEU A 101 28.31 -41.17 11.80
CA LEU A 101 29.46 -41.72 12.51
C LEU A 101 30.73 -40.94 12.15
N ASN A 102 31.70 -40.94 13.07
CA ASN A 102 33.04 -40.44 12.82
C ASN A 102 33.98 -41.64 12.65
N PRO A 103 34.53 -41.90 11.44
CA PRO A 103 35.33 -43.10 11.17
C PRO A 103 36.50 -43.31 12.14
N GLY A 104 37.17 -42.24 12.58
CA GLY A 104 38.27 -42.33 13.54
C GLY A 104 37.87 -42.77 14.95
N ASN A 105 36.58 -42.68 15.30
CA ASN A 105 36.06 -43.11 16.60
C ASN A 105 35.62 -44.58 16.63
N ILE A 106 35.57 -45.25 15.47
CA ILE A 106 35.13 -46.65 15.34
C ILE A 106 36.25 -47.65 15.74
N GLY A 107 37.51 -47.18 15.72
CA GLY A 107 38.69 -47.97 16.05
C GLY A 107 39.36 -48.53 14.79
N ASP A 108 39.66 -49.83 14.79
CA ASP A 108 40.47 -50.48 13.73
C ASP A 108 39.92 -50.23 12.32
N ARG A 109 40.83 -49.97 11.36
CA ARG A 109 40.49 -49.73 9.94
C ARG A 109 39.58 -50.82 9.35
N ASN A 110 39.80 -52.09 9.73
CA ASN A 110 38.99 -53.22 9.26
C ASN A 110 37.50 -53.10 9.64
N ARG A 111 37.17 -52.47 10.78
CA ARG A 111 35.78 -52.25 11.21
C ARG A 111 35.11 -51.19 10.34
N VAL A 112 35.86 -50.15 9.96
CA VAL A 112 35.37 -49.11 9.04
C VAL A 112 35.16 -49.68 7.65
N VAL A 113 36.08 -50.54 7.17
CA VAL A 113 35.94 -51.27 5.90
C VAL A 113 34.65 -52.07 5.85
N GLU A 114 34.31 -52.77 6.93
CA GLU A 114 33.09 -53.57 7.01
C GLU A 114 31.83 -52.70 6.92
N ILE A 115 31.78 -51.59 7.66
CA ILE A 115 30.67 -50.62 7.58
C ILE A 115 30.55 -50.07 6.15
N VAL A 116 31.66 -49.63 5.55
CA VAL A 116 31.67 -49.03 4.21
C VAL A 116 31.20 -50.05 3.16
N LYS A 117 31.62 -51.31 3.27
CA LYS A 117 31.18 -52.38 2.35
C LYS A 117 29.66 -52.55 2.37
N VAL A 118 29.05 -52.59 3.57
CA VAL A 118 27.59 -52.74 3.70
C VAL A 118 26.86 -51.46 3.28
N ALA A 119 27.37 -50.29 3.65
CA ALA A 119 26.79 -49.00 3.30
C ALA A 119 26.83 -48.76 1.78
N ALA A 120 27.93 -49.09 1.10
CA ALA A 120 28.09 -48.98 -0.35
C ALA A 120 27.13 -49.91 -1.11
N GLY A 121 27.00 -51.17 -0.65
CA GLY A 121 26.04 -52.12 -1.23
C GLY A 121 24.59 -51.64 -1.17
N ARG A 122 24.26 -50.79 -0.18
CA ARG A 122 22.92 -50.20 0.01
C ARG A 122 22.81 -48.73 -0.41
N ARG A 123 23.92 -48.11 -0.85
CA ARG A 123 24.05 -46.66 -1.14
C ARG A 123 23.57 -45.76 0.01
N VAL A 124 23.94 -46.11 1.25
CA VAL A 124 23.52 -45.39 2.46
C VAL A 124 24.57 -44.34 2.87
N PRO A 125 24.32 -43.03 2.70
CA PRO A 125 25.34 -42.02 2.96
C PRO A 125 25.76 -41.94 4.43
N ILE A 126 27.03 -41.58 4.64
CA ILE A 126 27.65 -41.42 5.95
C ILE A 126 27.87 -39.92 6.23
N ARG A 127 27.31 -39.42 7.33
CA ARG A 127 27.59 -38.09 7.85
C ARG A 127 28.75 -38.13 8.84
N ILE A 128 29.85 -37.48 8.48
CA ILE A 128 30.95 -37.14 9.39
C ILE A 128 30.54 -35.90 10.18
N GLY A 129 30.58 -35.98 11.51
CA GLY A 129 30.16 -34.89 12.39
C GLY A 129 31.19 -34.54 13.46
N VAL A 130 31.99 -33.52 13.17
CA VAL A 130 33.00 -32.95 14.08
C VAL A 130 32.36 -31.89 14.96
N ASN A 131 32.52 -32.02 16.28
CA ASN A 131 32.06 -31.03 17.25
C ASN A 131 33.27 -30.43 17.98
N ALA A 132 33.29 -29.11 18.16
CA ALA A 132 34.38 -28.41 18.84
C ALA A 132 34.64 -28.96 20.26
N GLY A 133 33.58 -29.34 20.98
CA GLY A 133 33.65 -29.89 22.35
C GLY A 133 34.18 -31.31 22.45
N SER A 134 34.32 -32.04 21.34
CA SER A 134 34.78 -33.44 21.34
C SER A 134 35.87 -33.71 20.29
N LEU A 135 36.73 -32.73 20.03
CA LEU A 135 37.91 -32.89 19.17
C LEU A 135 38.90 -33.90 19.75
N GLU A 136 39.65 -34.55 18.88
CA GLU A 136 40.67 -35.53 19.27
C GLU A 136 41.79 -34.89 20.11
N LYS A 137 42.31 -35.63 21.10
CA LYS A 137 43.29 -35.14 22.08
C LYS A 137 44.60 -34.67 21.45
N ASP A 138 45.00 -35.25 20.32
CA ASP A 138 46.19 -34.83 19.57
C ASP A 138 45.99 -33.47 18.90
N LEU A 139 44.82 -33.21 18.33
CA LEU A 139 44.47 -31.91 17.75
C LEU A 139 44.36 -30.83 18.82
N LEU A 140 43.75 -31.14 19.97
CA LEU A 140 43.72 -30.24 21.11
C LEU A 140 45.12 -29.90 21.64
N ARG A 141 46.06 -30.86 21.63
CA ARG A 141 47.46 -30.60 22.00
C ARG A 141 48.19 -29.75 20.94
N LYS A 142 47.92 -29.98 19.66
CA LYS A 142 48.54 -29.24 18.54
C LYS A 142 48.10 -27.77 18.49
N TYR A 143 46.81 -27.51 18.70
CA TYR A 143 46.21 -26.18 18.58
C TYR A 143 45.97 -25.48 19.94
N GLY A 144 46.21 -26.17 21.05
CA GLY A 144 46.07 -25.68 22.43
C GLY A 144 44.62 -25.55 22.93
N LYS A 145 43.67 -25.22 22.04
CA LYS A 145 42.23 -25.12 22.29
C LYS A 145 41.44 -25.56 21.06
N PRO A 146 40.11 -25.76 21.16
CA PRO A 146 39.27 -25.89 19.97
C PRO A 146 39.37 -24.62 19.09
N THR A 147 39.76 -24.80 17.82
CA THR A 147 39.83 -23.72 16.83
C THR A 147 39.20 -24.18 15.51
N PRO A 148 38.83 -23.25 14.60
CA PRO A 148 38.34 -23.60 13.26
C PRO A 148 39.29 -24.53 12.51
N GLU A 149 40.60 -24.28 12.57
CA GLU A 149 41.64 -25.09 11.93
C GLU A 149 41.63 -26.53 12.45
N ALA A 150 41.54 -26.71 13.77
CA ALA A 150 41.50 -28.02 14.40
C ALA A 150 40.24 -28.81 13.97
N MET A 151 39.09 -28.13 13.84
CA MET A 151 37.85 -28.76 13.37
C MET A 151 37.95 -29.19 11.91
N VAL A 152 38.53 -28.35 11.05
CA VAL A 152 38.75 -28.66 9.63
C VAL A 152 39.71 -29.82 9.48
N GLU A 153 40.82 -29.86 10.23
CA GLU A 153 41.78 -30.97 10.20
C GLU A 153 41.14 -32.29 10.64
N SER A 154 40.33 -32.28 11.72
CA SER A 154 39.57 -33.45 12.15
C SER A 154 38.62 -33.95 11.06
N ALA A 155 37.90 -33.04 10.41
CA ALA A 155 36.98 -33.41 9.33
C ALA A 155 37.70 -34.01 8.13
N LEU A 156 38.79 -33.39 7.66
CA LEU A 156 39.59 -33.90 6.55
C LEU A 156 40.20 -35.27 6.88
N ARG A 157 40.67 -35.47 8.11
CA ARG A 157 41.16 -36.78 8.58
C ARG A 157 40.09 -37.87 8.44
N HIS A 158 38.87 -37.59 8.85
CA HIS A 158 37.76 -38.54 8.73
C HIS A 158 37.29 -38.75 7.29
N ILE A 159 37.31 -37.69 6.47
CA ILE A 159 36.98 -37.75 5.04
C ILE A 159 37.99 -38.66 4.34
N GLN A 160 39.29 -38.46 4.58
CA GLN A 160 40.36 -39.26 3.98
C GLN A 160 40.18 -40.76 4.25
N ILE A 161 39.76 -41.15 5.46
CA ILE A 161 39.53 -42.57 5.80
C ILE A 161 38.46 -43.19 4.88
N LEU A 162 37.40 -42.47 4.56
CA LEU A 162 36.35 -42.95 3.64
C LEU A 162 36.79 -42.87 2.18
N GLU A 163 37.53 -41.82 1.82
CA GLU A 163 38.04 -41.64 0.46
C GLU A 163 39.06 -42.71 0.06
N ASP A 164 39.92 -43.13 1.00
CA ASP A 164 40.86 -44.24 0.87
C ASP A 164 40.17 -45.59 0.65
N LEU A 165 38.88 -45.68 0.99
CA LEU A 165 38.02 -46.85 0.78
C LEU A 165 37.11 -46.68 -0.44
N ASP A 166 37.39 -45.68 -1.29
CA ASP A 166 36.61 -45.29 -2.45
C ASP A 166 35.13 -44.96 -2.13
N TYR A 167 34.86 -44.52 -0.91
CA TYR A 167 33.51 -44.18 -0.48
C TYR A 167 33.27 -42.67 -0.54
N ARG A 168 32.31 -42.25 -1.37
CA ARG A 168 32.05 -40.82 -1.66
C ARG A 168 30.64 -40.35 -1.32
N GLU A 169 29.77 -41.23 -0.83
CA GLU A 169 28.43 -40.89 -0.33
C GLU A 169 28.53 -40.25 1.07
N ILE A 170 29.10 -39.05 1.13
CA ILE A 170 29.48 -38.36 2.36
C ILE A 170 28.75 -37.02 2.46
N LYS A 171 28.32 -36.67 3.67
CA LYS A 171 28.04 -35.27 4.06
C LYS A 171 28.79 -34.91 5.33
N VAL A 172 29.09 -33.63 5.53
CA VAL A 172 29.95 -33.19 6.65
C VAL A 172 29.23 -32.16 7.51
N SER A 173 29.44 -32.23 8.82
CA SER A 173 29.03 -31.17 9.75
C SER A 173 30.17 -30.79 10.69
N LEU A 174 30.42 -29.49 10.79
CA LEU A 174 31.28 -28.85 11.78
C LEU A 174 30.39 -28.08 12.76
N LYS A 175 30.32 -28.47 14.03
CA LYS A 175 29.46 -27.78 15.01
C LYS A 175 30.27 -27.20 16.16
N ALA A 176 29.99 -25.94 16.47
CA ALA A 176 30.47 -25.25 17.66
C ALA A 176 29.29 -24.54 18.33
N SER A 177 29.43 -24.26 19.63
CA SER A 177 28.45 -23.46 20.39
C SER A 177 28.62 -21.95 20.19
N ASP A 178 29.81 -21.55 19.75
CA ASP A 178 30.12 -20.22 19.23
C ASP A 178 29.86 -20.14 17.72
N PRO A 179 28.88 -19.33 17.26
CA PRO A 179 28.58 -19.17 15.84
C PRO A 179 29.76 -18.66 15.02
N ALA A 180 30.62 -17.78 15.56
CA ALA A 180 31.72 -17.21 14.80
C ALA A 180 32.76 -18.29 14.44
N MET A 181 33.18 -19.09 15.41
CA MET A 181 34.05 -20.25 15.17
C MET A 181 33.45 -21.24 14.17
N MET A 182 32.15 -21.54 14.28
CA MET A 182 31.46 -22.44 13.36
C MET A 182 31.50 -21.92 11.92
N VAL A 183 31.18 -20.63 11.73
CA VAL A 183 31.16 -19.98 10.41
C VAL A 183 32.54 -20.06 9.76
N GLU A 184 33.60 -19.67 10.47
CA GLU A 184 34.97 -19.75 9.97
C GLU A 184 35.36 -21.18 9.58
N ALA A 185 35.02 -22.16 10.42
CA ALA A 185 35.36 -23.56 10.13
C ALA A 185 34.68 -24.07 8.85
N TYR A 186 33.41 -23.71 8.61
CA TYR A 186 32.72 -24.07 7.37
C TYR A 186 33.29 -23.35 6.15
N ARG A 187 33.63 -22.05 6.25
CA ARG A 187 34.27 -21.31 5.16
C ARG A 187 35.58 -21.97 4.75
N MET A 188 36.43 -22.29 5.72
CA MET A 188 37.70 -22.97 5.49
C MET A 188 37.54 -24.37 4.87
N LEU A 189 36.53 -25.14 5.30
CA LEU A 189 36.28 -26.47 4.74
C LEU A 189 35.65 -26.39 3.34
N ALA A 190 34.83 -25.37 3.06
CA ALA A 190 34.16 -25.17 1.79
C ALA A 190 35.13 -25.06 0.61
N GLU A 191 36.33 -24.51 0.84
CA GLU A 191 37.41 -24.37 -0.15
C GLU A 191 38.17 -25.68 -0.43
N LYS A 192 38.03 -26.70 0.44
CA LYS A 192 38.88 -27.90 0.41
C LYS A 192 38.18 -29.15 -0.10
N VAL A 193 36.84 -29.18 -0.05
CA VAL A 193 36.05 -30.35 -0.44
C VAL A 193 34.84 -29.92 -1.25
N ASP A 194 34.16 -30.86 -1.90
CA ASP A 194 32.91 -30.64 -2.66
C ASP A 194 31.70 -31.37 -2.05
N TYR A 195 31.83 -31.93 -0.83
CA TYR A 195 30.72 -32.62 -0.16
C TYR A 195 29.62 -31.66 0.34
N PRO A 196 28.37 -32.14 0.44
CA PRO A 196 27.29 -31.44 1.10
C PRO A 196 27.55 -31.16 2.57
N PHE A 197 27.09 -30.00 3.04
CA PHE A 197 27.21 -29.60 4.44
C PHE A 197 25.88 -29.66 5.20
N HIS A 198 25.92 -30.30 6.37
CA HIS A 198 24.85 -30.30 7.36
C HIS A 198 25.12 -29.26 8.44
N LEU A 199 24.51 -28.09 8.30
CA LEU A 199 24.72 -26.98 9.20
C LEU A 199 23.94 -27.15 10.51
N GLY A 200 24.52 -26.66 11.60
CA GLY A 200 23.85 -26.61 12.90
C GLY A 200 24.74 -26.07 14.00
N VAL A 201 24.25 -25.09 14.75
CA VAL A 201 24.88 -24.66 16.00
C VAL A 201 24.57 -25.71 17.07
N THR A 202 25.58 -26.18 17.80
CA THR A 202 25.37 -27.12 18.91
C THR A 202 25.19 -26.34 20.21
N GLU A 203 24.45 -26.91 21.18
CA GLU A 203 24.26 -26.28 22.50
C GLU A 203 23.75 -24.82 22.43
N ALA A 204 22.82 -24.54 21.51
CA ALA A 204 22.37 -23.18 21.25
C ALA A 204 21.62 -22.55 22.46
N GLY A 205 21.04 -23.40 23.33
CA GLY A 205 20.40 -22.99 24.59
C GLY A 205 18.88 -23.16 24.55
N THR A 206 18.19 -22.40 25.42
CA THR A 206 16.72 -22.31 25.45
C THR A 206 16.18 -21.73 24.14
N PRO A 207 14.88 -21.91 23.80
CA PRO A 207 14.29 -21.41 22.56
C PRO A 207 14.70 -19.99 22.17
N TRP A 208 14.60 -19.03 23.09
CA TRP A 208 14.89 -17.63 22.80
C TRP A 208 16.34 -17.39 22.36
N VAL A 209 17.30 -17.78 23.19
CA VAL A 209 18.73 -17.57 22.90
C VAL A 209 19.21 -18.49 21.78
N GLY A 210 18.72 -19.73 21.77
CA GLY A 210 19.10 -20.74 20.78
C GLY A 210 18.63 -20.40 19.37
N THR A 211 17.44 -19.81 19.23
CA THR A 211 16.93 -19.31 17.95
C THR A 211 17.82 -18.21 17.41
N ILE A 212 18.17 -17.20 18.22
CA ILE A 212 19.04 -16.09 17.80
C ILE A 212 20.42 -16.60 17.38
N LYS A 213 21.06 -17.45 18.20
CA LYS A 213 22.37 -18.03 17.87
C LYS A 213 22.33 -18.85 16.59
N SER A 214 21.30 -19.66 16.41
CA SER A 214 21.13 -20.50 15.22
C SER A 214 20.86 -19.65 13.99
N ALA A 215 20.02 -18.62 14.08
CA ALA A 215 19.74 -17.70 12.97
C ALA A 215 20.99 -16.94 12.54
N VAL A 216 21.81 -16.46 13.48
CA VAL A 216 23.09 -15.79 13.16
C VAL A 216 24.06 -16.77 12.50
N GLY A 217 24.30 -17.93 13.09
CA GLY A 217 25.29 -18.90 12.58
C GLY A 217 24.88 -19.53 11.24
N LEU A 218 23.65 -20.06 11.17
CA LEU A 218 23.12 -20.67 9.95
C LEU A 218 22.87 -19.63 8.88
N GLY A 219 22.25 -18.50 9.24
CA GLY A 219 21.88 -17.44 8.30
C GLY A 219 23.10 -16.86 7.59
N THR A 220 24.23 -16.68 8.30
CA THR A 220 25.47 -16.19 7.70
C THR A 220 26.00 -17.14 6.60
N LEU A 221 26.11 -18.43 6.91
CA LEU A 221 26.61 -19.42 5.94
C LEU A 221 25.63 -19.60 4.77
N LEU A 222 24.34 -19.67 5.07
CA LEU A 222 23.30 -19.81 4.05
C LEU A 222 23.27 -18.60 3.10
N ALA A 223 23.45 -17.37 3.62
CA ALA A 223 23.55 -16.14 2.83
C ALA A 223 24.77 -16.14 1.88
N GLU A 224 25.83 -16.86 2.26
CA GLU A 224 27.04 -17.10 1.44
C GLU A 224 26.88 -18.29 0.49
N GLY A 225 25.70 -18.92 0.45
CA GLY A 225 25.44 -20.09 -0.37
C GLY A 225 26.05 -21.39 0.15
N ILE A 226 26.56 -21.41 1.39
CA ILE A 226 27.16 -22.57 2.05
C ILE A 226 26.08 -23.27 2.88
N GLY A 227 25.82 -24.55 2.59
CA GLY A 227 24.87 -25.38 3.33
C GLY A 227 23.87 -26.09 2.43
N ASP A 228 23.61 -27.36 2.73
CA ASP A 228 22.76 -28.23 1.91
C ASP A 228 21.66 -28.92 2.73
N THR A 229 21.83 -28.97 4.05
CA THR A 229 20.79 -29.35 5.01
C THR A 229 21.05 -28.64 6.33
N VAL A 230 20.00 -28.31 7.07
CA VAL A 230 20.09 -27.57 8.34
C VAL A 230 19.44 -28.36 9.48
N ARG A 231 19.99 -28.19 10.68
CA ARG A 231 19.32 -28.55 11.93
C ARG A 231 19.58 -27.48 12.99
N VAL A 232 18.49 -26.94 13.54
CA VAL A 232 18.52 -26.11 14.75
C VAL A 232 18.55 -27.03 15.97
N SER A 233 19.28 -26.69 17.04
CA SER A 233 19.38 -27.53 18.24
C SER A 233 18.97 -26.73 19.48
N LEU A 234 17.75 -26.96 19.98
CA LEU A 234 17.16 -26.21 21.10
C LEU A 234 16.91 -27.12 22.31
N ALA A 235 17.00 -26.56 23.50
CA ALA A 235 16.52 -27.18 24.73
C ALA A 235 14.99 -27.03 24.84
N ALA A 236 14.24 -27.66 23.92
CA ALA A 236 12.79 -27.53 23.75
C ALA A 236 12.16 -28.78 23.12
N ASP A 237 10.89 -28.74 22.76
CA ASP A 237 10.29 -29.74 21.85
C ASP A 237 11.03 -29.73 20.49
N PRO A 238 11.38 -30.89 19.90
CA PRO A 238 12.08 -30.94 18.62
C PRO A 238 11.24 -30.39 17.43
N VAL A 239 9.93 -30.22 17.57
CA VAL A 239 9.07 -29.52 16.60
C VAL A 239 9.48 -28.05 16.47
N GLU A 240 9.87 -27.40 17.57
CA GLU A 240 10.35 -26.02 17.54
C GLU A 240 11.68 -25.90 16.78
N GLU A 241 12.54 -26.92 16.83
CA GLU A 241 13.77 -26.97 16.01
C GLU A 241 13.45 -26.93 14.51
N VAL A 242 12.40 -27.65 14.09
CA VAL A 242 11.94 -27.69 12.69
C VAL A 242 11.39 -26.34 12.26
N ARG A 243 10.51 -25.74 13.07
CA ARG A 243 9.90 -24.43 12.80
C ARG A 243 10.95 -23.35 12.61
N VAL A 244 11.90 -23.24 13.55
CA VAL A 244 12.99 -22.26 13.45
C VAL A 244 13.86 -22.52 12.22
N GLY A 245 14.16 -23.78 11.89
CA GLY A 245 14.92 -24.15 10.69
C GLY A 245 14.23 -23.70 9.40
N ILE A 246 12.90 -23.90 9.31
CA ILE A 246 12.09 -23.44 8.18
C ILE A 246 12.08 -21.92 8.08
N GLU A 247 11.88 -21.21 9.19
CA GLU A 247 11.83 -19.74 9.21
C GLU A 247 13.16 -19.11 8.82
N ILE A 248 14.31 -19.69 9.24
CA ILE A 248 15.64 -19.24 8.78
C ILE A 248 15.77 -19.35 7.25
N LEU A 249 15.29 -20.46 6.66
CA LEU A 249 15.32 -20.63 5.21
C LEU A 249 14.36 -19.68 4.48
N LYS A 250 13.16 -19.45 5.03
CA LYS A 250 12.19 -18.48 4.48
C LYS A 250 12.73 -17.05 4.51
N ALA A 251 13.36 -16.64 5.62
CA ALA A 251 13.93 -15.31 5.78
C ALA A 251 15.01 -14.98 4.72
N LEU A 252 15.70 -16.01 4.20
CA LEU A 252 16.68 -15.89 3.11
C LEU A 252 16.11 -16.17 1.71
N GLY A 253 14.80 -16.40 1.59
CA GLY A 253 14.14 -16.75 0.32
C GLY A 253 14.54 -18.13 -0.23
N LEU A 254 15.15 -18.98 0.58
CA LEU A 254 15.62 -20.34 0.22
C LEU A 254 14.52 -21.40 0.29
N ARG A 255 13.41 -21.11 0.99
CA ARG A 255 12.23 -21.98 1.08
C ARG A 255 10.98 -21.12 0.89
N ARG A 256 10.04 -21.60 0.07
CA ARG A 256 8.78 -20.89 -0.25
C ARG A 256 7.52 -21.62 0.23
N GLN A 257 7.67 -22.79 0.85
CA GLN A 257 6.57 -23.60 1.39
C GLN A 257 6.37 -23.26 2.88
N GLY A 258 5.10 -23.17 3.31
CA GLY A 258 4.71 -22.80 4.68
C GLY A 258 4.17 -21.37 4.79
N LEU A 259 3.43 -21.09 5.87
CA LEU A 259 2.94 -19.76 6.22
C LEU A 259 4.11 -18.79 6.40
N THR A 260 4.23 -17.78 5.54
CA THR A 260 5.11 -16.62 5.79
C THR A 260 4.24 -15.51 6.33
N PHE A 261 4.43 -15.17 7.60
CA PHE A 261 3.63 -14.16 8.30
C PHE A 261 4.43 -12.87 8.46
N VAL A 262 3.96 -11.79 7.82
CA VAL A 262 4.58 -10.46 7.92
C VAL A 262 3.58 -9.50 8.55
N ALA A 263 3.90 -9.04 9.75
CA ALA A 263 3.13 -8.02 10.46
C ALA A 263 3.94 -6.73 10.60
N CYS A 264 3.25 -5.60 10.51
CA CYS A 264 3.81 -4.33 10.94
C CYS A 264 4.21 -4.42 12.43
N PRO A 265 5.35 -3.88 12.86
CA PRO A 265 5.82 -3.89 14.25
C PRO A 265 4.88 -3.16 15.26
N SER A 266 3.71 -2.72 14.81
CA SER A 266 2.81 -1.77 15.47
C SER A 266 3.45 -0.37 15.60
N CYS A 267 2.61 0.64 15.80
CA CYS A 267 3.02 2.00 16.13
C CYS A 267 1.85 2.75 16.77
N GLY A 268 2.03 4.01 17.17
CA GLY A 268 0.94 4.85 17.70
C GLY A 268 -0.22 5.14 16.73
N ARG A 269 -0.21 4.52 15.54
CA ARG A 269 -1.25 4.55 14.50
C ARG A 269 -2.10 3.26 14.46
N ALA A 270 -1.83 2.32 15.36
CA ALA A 270 -2.54 1.05 15.43
C ALA A 270 -3.90 1.19 16.13
N ASP A 271 -5.01 1.06 15.38
CA ASP A 271 -6.38 1.12 15.90
C ASP A 271 -6.93 -0.23 16.40
N VAL A 272 -6.14 -1.29 16.25
CA VAL A 272 -6.37 -2.63 16.81
C VAL A 272 -5.12 -3.09 17.53
N ASP A 273 -5.27 -4.03 18.47
CA ASP A 273 -4.13 -4.72 19.06
C ASP A 273 -3.48 -5.62 17.99
N LEU A 274 -2.62 -4.99 17.17
CA LEU A 274 -1.89 -5.63 16.08
C LEU A 274 -1.04 -6.80 16.59
N ILE A 275 -0.55 -6.71 17.84
CA ILE A 275 0.26 -7.76 18.46
C ILE A 275 -0.63 -8.97 18.77
N GLN A 276 -1.80 -8.76 19.38
CA GLN A 276 -2.73 -9.85 19.68
C GLN A 276 -3.34 -10.43 18.39
N LEU A 277 -3.73 -9.59 17.43
CA LEU A 277 -4.27 -10.03 16.15
C LEU A 277 -3.24 -10.86 15.38
N ALA A 278 -1.98 -10.43 15.35
CA ALA A 278 -0.90 -11.18 14.73
C ALA A 278 -0.73 -12.57 15.36
N LYS A 279 -0.72 -12.65 16.70
CA LYS A 279 -0.66 -13.91 17.44
C LYS A 279 -1.87 -14.81 17.15
N ASP A 280 -3.08 -14.25 17.13
CA ASP A 280 -4.30 -15.01 16.88
C ASP A 280 -4.34 -15.56 15.45
N VAL A 281 -3.87 -14.78 14.47
CA VAL A 281 -3.74 -15.22 13.07
C VAL A 281 -2.68 -16.30 12.95
N GLU A 282 -1.51 -16.10 13.54
CA GLU A 282 -0.41 -17.08 13.54
C GLU A 282 -0.86 -18.42 14.16
N GLU A 283 -1.57 -18.38 15.30
CA GLU A 283 -2.09 -19.57 15.99
C GLU A 283 -3.15 -20.31 15.17
N ARG A 284 -4.13 -19.58 14.61
CA ARG A 284 -5.24 -20.19 13.84
C ARG A 284 -4.82 -20.70 12.48
N MET A 285 -3.76 -20.15 11.92
CA MET A 285 -3.24 -20.52 10.60
C MET A 285 -2.09 -21.54 10.69
N LYS A 286 -1.79 -22.08 11.89
CA LYS A 286 -0.84 -23.19 12.06
C LYS A 286 -1.23 -24.36 11.15
N GLY A 287 -0.29 -24.79 10.31
CA GLY A 287 -0.47 -25.91 9.38
C GLY A 287 -0.99 -25.52 7.98
N ILE A 288 -1.25 -24.23 7.72
CA ILE A 288 -1.61 -23.73 6.39
C ILE A 288 -0.36 -23.39 5.59
N ASN A 289 -0.30 -23.85 4.33
CA ASN A 289 0.78 -23.56 3.39
C ASN A 289 0.36 -22.42 2.42
N ALA A 290 0.32 -21.17 2.89
CA ALA A 290 0.06 -19.98 2.06
C ALA A 290 0.87 -18.76 2.54
N ASN A 291 1.41 -17.92 1.63
CA ASN A 291 2.06 -16.67 2.02
C ASN A 291 1.02 -15.57 2.29
N ILE A 292 0.98 -15.05 3.54
CA ILE A 292 -0.07 -14.14 4.02
C ILE A 292 0.50 -12.81 4.56
N HIS A 293 0.05 -11.67 4.02
CA HIS A 293 0.45 -10.32 4.46
C HIS A 293 -0.73 -9.56 5.11
N VAL A 294 -0.52 -8.73 6.15
CA VAL A 294 -1.62 -8.01 6.85
C VAL A 294 -1.50 -6.46 6.78
N ALA A 295 -2.53 -5.74 6.29
CA ALA A 295 -2.59 -4.25 6.20
C ALA A 295 -3.88 -3.62 6.81
N VAL A 296 -3.98 -2.29 6.99
CA VAL A 296 -5.18 -1.60 7.54
C VAL A 296 -5.66 -0.51 6.56
N MET A 297 -6.97 -0.45 6.26
CA MET A 297 -7.53 0.40 5.18
C MET A 297 -8.50 1.49 5.67
N GLY A 298 -8.36 2.75 5.21
CA GLY A 298 -9.37 3.81 5.36
C GLY A 298 -10.15 4.08 4.07
N CYS A 299 -11.45 4.46 4.12
CA CYS A 299 -12.36 4.54 2.94
C CYS A 299 -13.49 5.60 3.07
N LEU A 300 -14.25 5.82 1.99
CA LEU A 300 -15.41 6.73 1.89
C LEU A 300 -16.69 5.96 1.49
N PRO A 301 -17.90 6.34 1.94
CA PRO A 301 -19.14 5.71 1.47
C PRO A 301 -19.53 6.11 0.04
N PRO A 302 -20.42 5.37 -0.64
CA PRO A 302 -20.97 5.75 -1.94
C PRO A 302 -21.70 7.10 -1.88
N GLY A 303 -21.63 7.84 -2.98
CA GLY A 303 -22.16 9.20 -3.13
C GLY A 303 -21.16 10.30 -2.77
N GLU A 304 -20.07 9.99 -2.06
CA GLU A 304 -19.02 10.97 -1.77
C GLU A 304 -18.38 11.48 -3.05
N ALA A 305 -18.25 12.79 -3.16
CA ALA A 305 -17.78 13.40 -4.39
C ALA A 305 -16.26 13.55 -4.40
N VAL A 306 -15.63 12.90 -5.39
CA VAL A 306 -14.24 13.10 -5.76
C VAL A 306 -14.15 14.23 -6.79
N VAL A 307 -13.18 15.13 -6.61
CA VAL A 307 -12.97 16.28 -7.50
C VAL A 307 -12.14 15.84 -8.72
N THR A 308 -12.75 15.91 -9.90
CA THR A 308 -12.08 15.71 -11.20
C THR A 308 -12.02 17.04 -11.97
N LEU A 309 -11.22 17.10 -13.04
CA LEU A 309 -11.19 18.29 -13.92
C LEU A 309 -12.51 18.51 -14.68
N LEU A 310 -13.32 17.46 -14.86
CA LEU A 310 -14.63 17.53 -15.51
C LEU A 310 -15.78 17.82 -14.53
N GLY A 311 -15.46 18.01 -13.25
CA GLY A 311 -16.42 18.22 -12.17
C GLY A 311 -16.39 17.09 -11.16
N HIS A 312 -17.48 16.94 -10.41
CA HIS A 312 -17.53 15.97 -9.32
C HIS A 312 -18.04 14.62 -9.80
N LYS A 313 -17.37 13.56 -9.38
CA LYS A 313 -17.78 12.18 -9.64
C LYS A 313 -18.02 11.47 -8.30
N PRO A 314 -19.16 10.77 -8.10
CA PRO A 314 -19.34 9.89 -6.96
C PRO A 314 -18.20 8.87 -6.90
N ILE A 315 -17.66 8.58 -5.72
CA ILE A 315 -16.46 7.73 -5.59
C ILE A 315 -16.66 6.33 -6.18
N GLU A 316 -17.86 5.78 -6.10
CA GLU A 316 -18.24 4.49 -6.68
C GLU A 316 -18.30 4.49 -8.21
N GLU A 317 -18.40 5.67 -8.83
CA GLU A 317 -18.41 5.82 -10.29
C GLU A 317 -17.02 6.11 -10.86
N VAL A 318 -16.05 6.50 -10.02
CA VAL A 318 -14.66 6.76 -10.46
C VAL A 318 -14.05 5.49 -11.03
N GLN A 319 -13.35 5.62 -12.16
CA GLN A 319 -12.75 4.53 -12.92
C GLN A 319 -11.24 4.70 -13.02
N GLU A 320 -10.54 3.60 -13.27
CA GLU A 320 -9.11 3.64 -13.61
C GLU A 320 -8.87 4.50 -14.85
N GLY A 321 -7.85 5.36 -14.79
CA GLY A 321 -7.55 6.34 -15.82
C GLY A 321 -8.28 7.68 -15.67
N ASP A 322 -9.31 7.79 -14.82
CA ASP A 322 -9.91 9.09 -14.50
C ASP A 322 -8.86 10.01 -13.86
N GLU A 323 -8.94 11.31 -14.19
CA GLU A 323 -8.04 12.32 -13.65
C GLU A 323 -8.68 13.05 -12.47
N VAL A 324 -8.04 12.95 -11.30
CA VAL A 324 -8.50 13.58 -10.04
C VAL A 324 -7.53 14.67 -9.60
N LEU A 325 -8.03 15.70 -8.92
CA LEU A 325 -7.20 16.75 -8.32
C LEU A 325 -6.56 16.22 -7.04
N THR A 326 -5.24 16.38 -6.88
CA THR A 326 -4.49 15.88 -5.71
C THR A 326 -4.19 17.00 -4.71
N HIS A 327 -3.65 16.66 -3.54
CA HIS A 327 -3.23 17.65 -2.54
C HIS A 327 -2.12 18.58 -3.04
N THR A 328 -1.39 18.22 -4.10
CA THR A 328 -0.33 19.05 -4.68
C THR A 328 -0.88 20.13 -5.62
N GLY A 329 -2.19 20.12 -5.90
CA GLY A 329 -2.82 20.99 -6.88
C GLY A 329 -2.66 20.54 -8.33
N CYS A 330 -2.13 19.33 -8.55
CA CYS A 330 -2.00 18.73 -9.87
C CYS A 330 -3.11 17.71 -10.12
N SER A 331 -3.41 17.45 -11.38
CA SER A 331 -4.23 16.32 -11.77
C SER A 331 -3.39 15.06 -11.99
N ARG A 332 -3.87 13.93 -11.48
CA ARG A 332 -3.24 12.61 -11.60
C ARG A 332 -4.29 11.57 -11.93
N LYS A 333 -3.85 10.52 -12.62
CA LYS A 333 -4.72 9.39 -12.96
C LYS A 333 -4.96 8.51 -11.76
N VAL A 334 -6.18 7.98 -11.69
CA VAL A 334 -6.54 6.87 -10.81
C VAL A 334 -5.92 5.60 -11.39
N ALA A 335 -4.95 5.02 -10.67
CA ALA A 335 -4.32 3.76 -11.00
C ALA A 335 -5.24 2.58 -10.69
N ARG A 336 -5.96 2.62 -9.55
CA ARG A 336 -6.88 1.55 -9.11
C ARG A 336 -8.07 2.08 -8.33
N THR A 337 -9.18 1.36 -8.43
CA THR A 337 -10.39 1.59 -7.63
C THR A 337 -10.61 0.42 -6.66
N MET A 338 -10.97 0.71 -5.41
CA MET A 338 -11.17 -0.30 -4.38
C MET A 338 -12.55 -0.15 -3.75
N ALA A 339 -13.20 -1.27 -3.44
CA ALA A 339 -14.48 -1.30 -2.74
C ALA A 339 -14.54 -2.48 -1.76
N HIS A 340 -15.13 -2.28 -0.59
CA HIS A 340 -15.38 -3.35 0.37
C HIS A 340 -16.54 -3.05 1.32
N TRP A 341 -17.01 -4.05 2.05
CA TRP A 341 -18.09 -3.88 3.02
C TRP A 341 -17.57 -3.33 4.36
N TYR A 342 -18.25 -2.34 4.92
CA TYR A 342 -17.93 -1.70 6.20
C TYR A 342 -19.16 -1.68 7.12
N GLN A 343 -18.93 -2.00 8.39
CA GLN A 343 -19.90 -1.89 9.48
C GLN A 343 -19.20 -1.18 10.66
N GLY A 344 -19.68 0.01 11.00
CA GLY A 344 -19.09 0.84 12.05
C GLY A 344 -19.57 2.28 11.96
N ASP A 345 -18.89 3.19 12.65
CA ASP A 345 -19.20 4.62 12.54
C ASP A 345 -18.48 5.24 11.36
N LEU A 346 -19.14 6.13 10.62
CA LEU A 346 -18.50 7.13 9.77
C LEU A 346 -18.29 8.42 10.55
N VAL A 347 -17.25 9.16 10.19
CA VAL A 347 -17.05 10.55 10.63
C VAL A 347 -17.75 11.46 9.63
N GLU A 348 -18.76 12.21 10.09
CA GLU A 348 -19.43 13.25 9.31
C GLU A 348 -18.75 14.60 9.61
N VAL A 349 -18.11 15.22 8.62
CA VAL A 349 -17.40 16.50 8.77
C VAL A 349 -18.19 17.62 8.08
N HIS A 350 -18.43 18.73 8.81
CA HIS A 350 -19.09 19.92 8.28
C HIS A 350 -18.07 21.07 8.09
N PRO A 351 -17.38 21.14 6.94
CA PRO A 351 -16.49 22.24 6.61
C PRO A 351 -17.21 23.59 6.48
N THR A 352 -16.50 24.68 6.77
CA THR A 352 -17.00 26.04 6.61
C THR A 352 -17.17 26.37 5.14
N GLY A 353 -18.41 26.60 4.69
CA GLY A 353 -18.68 27.08 3.33
C GLY A 353 -18.69 25.99 2.26
N PHE A 354 -18.81 24.72 2.67
CA PHE A 354 -18.92 23.55 1.79
C PHE A 354 -20.03 22.61 2.32
N PRO A 355 -20.57 21.71 1.48
CA PRO A 355 -21.41 20.60 1.94
C PRO A 355 -20.64 19.66 2.89
N PRO A 356 -21.34 18.90 3.75
CA PRO A 356 -20.70 17.87 4.56
C PRO A 356 -20.16 16.73 3.69
N PHE A 357 -19.17 16.03 4.22
CA PHE A 357 -18.62 14.80 3.65
C PHE A 357 -18.42 13.74 4.74
N TRP A 358 -18.37 12.47 4.32
CA TRP A 358 -18.27 11.31 5.21
C TRP A 358 -17.08 10.42 4.85
N LEU A 359 -16.48 9.81 5.86
CA LEU A 359 -15.32 8.92 5.70
C LEU A 359 -15.17 8.02 6.93
N THR A 360 -14.45 6.89 6.78
CA THR A 360 -14.13 6.02 7.92
C THR A 360 -13.20 6.74 8.92
N PRO A 361 -13.24 6.39 10.21
CA PRO A 361 -12.50 7.12 11.25
C PRO A 361 -10.98 7.17 11.01
N ASN A 362 -10.40 6.15 10.40
CA ASN A 362 -8.98 6.04 10.10
C ASN A 362 -8.56 6.70 8.78
N HIS A 363 -9.50 7.22 7.97
CA HIS A 363 -9.14 7.78 6.67
C HIS A 363 -8.43 9.14 6.84
N PRO A 364 -7.19 9.32 6.32
CA PRO A 364 -6.44 10.55 6.54
C PRO A 364 -6.95 11.72 5.70
N VAL A 365 -7.06 12.89 6.33
CA VAL A 365 -7.46 14.16 5.73
C VAL A 365 -6.35 15.19 5.95
N TYR A 366 -6.04 15.98 4.93
CA TYR A 366 -4.99 16.99 5.00
C TYR A 366 -5.49 18.20 5.82
N ALA A 367 -4.97 18.36 7.03
CA ALA A 367 -5.48 19.33 8.00
C ALA A 367 -4.41 19.82 8.99
N CYS A 368 -4.64 20.97 9.61
CA CYS A 368 -3.84 21.49 10.72
C CYS A 368 -4.72 21.90 11.92
N SER A 369 -4.08 22.13 13.07
CA SER A 369 -4.77 22.51 14.30
C SER A 369 -4.89 24.03 14.46
N ARG A 370 -6.07 24.49 14.86
CA ARG A 370 -6.38 25.87 15.27
C ARG A 370 -6.71 25.88 16.78
N PRO A 371 -5.68 26.07 17.65
CA PRO A 371 -5.84 25.94 19.09
C PRO A 371 -6.79 27.00 19.66
N VAL A 372 -7.48 26.64 20.74
CA VAL A 372 -8.33 27.58 21.50
C VAL A 372 -7.45 28.43 22.41
N LYS A 373 -7.57 29.75 22.31
CA LYS A 373 -7.00 30.68 23.30
C LYS A 373 -8.10 30.97 24.34
N ARG A 374 -7.87 30.58 25.60
CA ARG A 374 -8.79 30.89 26.71
C ARG A 374 -8.50 32.28 27.25
N LYS A 375 -9.53 33.12 27.37
CA LYS A 375 -9.45 34.42 28.05
C LYS A 375 -10.62 34.51 29.03
N GLY A 376 -10.37 34.19 30.30
CA GLY A 376 -11.43 34.02 31.30
C GLY A 376 -12.33 32.81 30.99
N SER A 377 -13.65 32.99 31.06
CA SER A 377 -14.65 31.96 30.73
C SER A 377 -14.96 31.84 29.23
N GLN A 378 -14.38 32.69 28.38
CA GLN A 378 -14.62 32.68 26.94
C GLN A 378 -13.53 31.94 26.17
N GLU A 379 -13.94 30.97 25.35
CA GLU A 379 -13.08 30.30 24.38
C GLU A 379 -13.06 31.09 23.07
N LYS A 380 -11.89 31.65 22.71
CA LYS A 380 -11.72 32.38 21.45
C LYS A 380 -10.70 31.67 20.59
N ARG A 381 -11.05 31.40 19.33
CA ARG A 381 -10.13 30.84 18.33
C ARG A 381 -9.54 31.97 17.49
N PRO A 382 -8.22 31.98 17.23
CA PRO A 382 -7.62 32.92 16.30
C PRO A 382 -8.18 32.74 14.89
N HIS A 383 -8.05 33.77 14.05
CA HIS A 383 -8.41 33.65 12.63
C HIS A 383 -7.47 32.66 11.93
N ILE A 384 -7.94 31.96 10.90
CA ILE A 384 -7.15 30.91 10.23
C ILE A 384 -5.83 31.47 9.67
N SER A 385 -5.87 32.66 9.04
CA SER A 385 -4.67 33.32 8.53
C SER A 385 -3.61 33.60 9.60
N GLN A 386 -4.03 33.92 10.83
CA GLN A 386 -3.09 34.12 11.93
C GLN A 386 -2.38 32.80 12.29
N VAL A 387 -3.12 31.69 12.34
CA VAL A 387 -2.54 30.38 12.66
C VAL A 387 -1.55 29.91 11.60
N LEU A 388 -1.83 30.17 10.34
CA LEU A 388 -0.90 29.90 9.24
C LEU A 388 0.36 30.79 9.33
N GLN A 389 0.21 32.07 9.65
CA GLN A 389 1.34 33.00 9.87
C GLN A 389 2.20 32.61 11.09
N GLU A 390 1.59 32.02 12.13
CA GLU A 390 2.27 31.46 13.31
C GLU A 390 2.96 30.11 13.00
N GLY A 391 2.96 29.64 11.74
CA GLY A 391 3.72 28.48 11.27
C GLY A 391 2.95 27.16 11.19
N ALA A 392 1.64 27.17 11.42
CA ALA A 392 0.85 25.95 11.26
C ALA A 392 0.81 25.50 9.80
N SER A 393 1.16 24.24 9.56
CA SER A 393 1.10 23.62 8.24
C SER A 393 0.19 22.38 8.29
N PRO A 394 -0.54 22.08 7.20
CA PRO A 394 -1.36 20.88 7.12
C PRO A 394 -0.50 19.61 7.05
N ALA A 395 -0.99 18.57 7.69
CA ALA A 395 -0.47 17.22 7.66
C ALA A 395 -1.63 16.22 7.51
N TRP A 396 -1.31 14.96 7.20
CA TRP A 396 -2.32 13.90 7.16
C TRP A 396 -2.79 13.57 8.57
N VAL A 397 -4.07 13.83 8.84
CA VAL A 397 -4.73 13.61 10.13
C VAL A 397 -5.90 12.67 9.93
N GLU A 398 -5.96 11.58 10.69
CA GLU A 398 -7.12 10.68 10.67
C GLU A 398 -8.42 11.43 10.95
N ALA A 399 -9.49 11.07 10.24
CA ALA A 399 -10.81 11.65 10.43
C ALA A 399 -11.29 11.62 11.90
N ALA A 400 -10.96 10.55 12.63
CA ALA A 400 -11.31 10.37 14.05
C ALA A 400 -10.70 11.43 14.98
N LYS A 401 -9.57 12.01 14.59
CA LYS A 401 -8.81 13.02 15.33
C LYS A 401 -9.23 14.44 14.98
N LEU A 402 -10.06 14.61 13.94
CA LEU A 402 -10.61 15.91 13.60
C LEU A 402 -11.58 16.39 14.69
N ASP A 403 -11.65 17.71 14.84
CA ASP A 403 -12.52 18.39 15.80
C ASP A 403 -12.90 19.79 15.28
N ARG A 404 -13.62 20.59 16.08
CA ARG A 404 -13.96 21.99 15.73
C ARG A 404 -12.75 22.93 15.65
N GLY A 405 -11.58 22.47 16.12
CA GLY A 405 -10.30 23.13 15.97
C GLY A 405 -9.53 22.74 14.76
N SER A 406 -9.98 21.77 13.99
CA SER A 406 -9.32 21.37 12.78
C SER A 406 -9.58 22.38 11.66
N VAL A 407 -8.55 22.64 10.88
CA VAL A 407 -8.58 23.46 9.65
C VAL A 407 -8.18 22.54 8.51
N LEU A 408 -9.09 22.33 7.56
CA LEU A 408 -8.89 21.48 6.40
C LEU A 408 -8.24 22.28 5.28
N ALA A 409 -7.35 21.65 4.53
CA ALA A 409 -6.74 22.21 3.34
C ALA A 409 -7.43 21.66 2.09
N TYR A 410 -8.12 22.53 1.34
CA TYR A 410 -8.76 22.19 0.08
C TYR A 410 -7.87 22.66 -1.08
N PRO A 411 -7.40 21.76 -1.96
CA PRO A 411 -6.40 22.10 -2.96
C PRO A 411 -6.96 22.99 -4.09
N ILE A 412 -6.07 23.83 -4.60
CA ILE A 412 -6.28 24.69 -5.77
C ILE A 412 -5.56 24.06 -6.94
N LEU A 413 -6.21 23.99 -8.11
CA LEU A 413 -5.53 23.58 -9.35
C LEU A 413 -4.40 24.58 -9.66
N VAL A 414 -3.15 24.12 -9.77
CA VAL A 414 -1.98 24.98 -10.06
C VAL A 414 -1.49 24.87 -11.50
N GLU A 415 -1.88 23.82 -12.23
CA GLU A 415 -1.47 23.60 -13.62
C GLU A 415 -1.89 24.76 -14.52
N LYS A 416 -1.02 25.09 -15.49
CA LYS A 416 -1.27 26.12 -16.49
C LYS A 416 -1.04 25.57 -17.89
N GLU A 417 -1.97 25.88 -18.78
CA GLU A 417 -1.93 25.52 -20.19
C GLU A 417 -2.52 26.70 -20.97
N ASP A 418 -1.78 27.25 -21.92
CA ASP A 418 -2.27 28.33 -22.76
C ASP A 418 -2.69 27.79 -24.13
N VAL A 419 -4.00 27.69 -24.33
CA VAL A 419 -4.57 27.37 -25.63
C VAL A 419 -4.77 28.69 -26.37
N GLU A 420 -4.04 28.90 -27.46
CA GLU A 420 -4.07 30.15 -28.23
C GLU A 420 -5.27 30.21 -29.19
N ALA A 421 -5.61 29.08 -29.83
CA ALA A 421 -6.70 29.00 -30.79
C ALA A 421 -7.27 27.58 -30.90
N LEU A 422 -8.48 27.47 -31.43
CA LEU A 422 -9.16 26.21 -31.77
C LEU A 422 -9.36 26.13 -33.28
N THR A 423 -9.15 24.95 -33.86
CA THR A 423 -9.54 24.68 -35.25
C THR A 423 -10.92 24.05 -35.26
N VAL A 424 -11.89 24.71 -35.89
CA VAL A 424 -13.29 24.30 -35.89
C VAL A 424 -13.79 24.14 -37.32
N GLU A 425 -14.26 22.94 -37.65
CA GLU A 425 -14.85 22.66 -38.95
C GLU A 425 -16.04 23.60 -39.21
N GLY A 426 -16.01 24.33 -40.32
CA GLY A 426 -17.05 25.30 -40.70
C GLY A 426 -16.91 26.70 -40.08
N LEU A 427 -16.00 26.92 -39.12
CA LEU A 427 -15.68 28.26 -38.58
C LEU A 427 -14.20 28.66 -38.73
N GLY A 428 -13.34 27.73 -39.13
CA GLY A 428 -11.90 27.97 -39.29
C GLY A 428 -11.16 28.03 -37.96
N VAL A 429 -10.14 28.88 -37.88
CA VAL A 429 -9.34 29.07 -36.67
C VAL A 429 -9.99 30.15 -35.79
N ILE A 430 -10.38 29.77 -34.58
CA ILE A 430 -10.99 30.66 -33.60
C ILE A 430 -9.94 30.96 -32.51
N PRO A 431 -9.49 32.21 -32.34
CA PRO A 431 -8.61 32.58 -31.24
C PRO A 431 -9.33 32.38 -29.90
N VAL A 432 -8.62 31.88 -28.88
CA VAL A 432 -9.11 31.80 -27.50
C VAL A 432 -8.81 33.14 -26.81
N ASP A 433 -9.51 34.18 -27.26
CA ASP A 433 -9.39 35.56 -26.78
C ASP A 433 -10.59 35.97 -25.91
N GLU A 434 -10.67 37.25 -25.51
CA GLU A 434 -11.77 37.75 -24.67
C GLU A 434 -13.14 37.58 -25.33
N ASP A 435 -13.23 37.69 -26.66
CA ASP A 435 -14.49 37.54 -27.39
C ASP A 435 -14.98 36.09 -27.37
N PHE A 436 -14.08 35.15 -27.65
CA PHE A 436 -14.41 33.72 -27.58
C PHE A 436 -14.83 33.33 -26.17
N LEU A 437 -14.08 33.76 -25.16
CA LEU A 437 -14.35 33.45 -23.76
C LEU A 437 -15.63 34.12 -23.25
N THR A 438 -15.96 35.31 -23.76
CA THR A 438 -17.25 35.97 -23.50
C THR A 438 -18.41 35.16 -24.10
N LEU A 439 -18.29 34.73 -25.36
CA LEU A 439 -19.29 33.88 -26.01
C LEU A 439 -19.51 32.57 -25.23
N CYS A 440 -18.43 31.95 -24.77
CA CYS A 440 -18.48 30.75 -23.94
C CYS A 440 -19.20 31.01 -22.61
N GLY A 441 -18.89 32.11 -21.92
CA GLY A 441 -19.55 32.50 -20.68
C GLY A 441 -21.05 32.75 -20.87
N TYR A 442 -21.44 33.48 -21.91
CA TYR A 442 -22.85 33.70 -22.27
C TYR A 442 -23.57 32.42 -22.66
N TYR A 443 -22.89 31.48 -23.30
CA TYR A 443 -23.49 30.17 -23.54
C TYR A 443 -23.74 29.42 -22.23
N LEU A 444 -22.76 29.43 -21.31
CA LEU A 444 -22.86 28.74 -20.03
C LEU A 444 -23.94 29.31 -19.13
N SER A 445 -24.20 30.62 -19.17
CA SER A 445 -25.32 31.24 -18.45
C SER A 445 -26.62 31.17 -19.25
N GLU A 446 -26.72 31.93 -20.33
CA GLU A 446 -27.98 32.24 -21.03
C GLU A 446 -28.24 31.38 -22.27
N GLY A 447 -27.28 30.55 -22.68
CA GLY A 447 -27.33 29.78 -23.91
C GLY A 447 -28.12 28.47 -23.84
N THR A 448 -28.82 28.16 -24.92
CA THR A 448 -29.44 26.85 -25.21
C THR A 448 -29.48 26.56 -26.72
N PHE A 449 -29.81 25.32 -27.09
CA PHE A 449 -29.91 24.89 -28.48
C PHE A 449 -31.30 24.38 -28.83
N SER A 450 -31.65 24.47 -30.12
CA SER A 450 -32.72 23.70 -30.73
C SER A 450 -32.31 23.19 -32.13
N GLY A 451 -33.07 22.23 -32.66
CA GLY A 451 -32.92 21.77 -34.04
C GLY A 451 -33.68 20.47 -34.33
N LYS A 452 -33.53 19.94 -35.56
CA LYS A 452 -34.18 18.70 -36.02
C LYS A 452 -33.22 17.50 -35.92
N GLY A 453 -33.75 16.34 -35.52
CA GLY A 453 -32.99 15.09 -35.45
C GLY A 453 -31.82 15.13 -34.47
N GLY A 454 -31.90 15.95 -33.41
CA GLY A 454 -30.85 16.07 -32.40
C GLY A 454 -29.67 16.99 -32.76
N LYS A 455 -29.63 17.58 -33.96
CA LYS A 455 -28.56 18.49 -34.40
C LYS A 455 -28.77 19.94 -33.89
N PRO A 456 -27.74 20.62 -33.34
CA PRO A 456 -27.88 21.95 -32.74
C PRO A 456 -27.79 23.07 -33.81
N TYR A 457 -28.78 23.17 -34.70
CA TYR A 457 -28.76 24.16 -35.79
C TYR A 457 -29.07 25.60 -35.34
N GLN A 458 -29.79 25.76 -34.23
CA GLN A 458 -30.23 27.05 -33.71
C GLN A 458 -29.67 27.24 -32.31
N GLN A 459 -28.95 28.33 -32.08
CA GLN A 459 -28.46 28.75 -30.78
C GLN A 459 -29.30 29.93 -30.30
N PHE A 460 -29.79 29.86 -29.06
CA PHE A 460 -30.59 30.89 -28.42
C PHE A 460 -29.86 31.39 -27.18
N PHE A 461 -29.85 32.70 -26.98
CA PHE A 461 -29.33 33.35 -25.78
C PHE A 461 -30.42 34.26 -25.21
N TYR A 462 -30.76 34.06 -23.94
CA TYR A 462 -31.87 34.74 -23.27
C TYR A 462 -31.38 35.70 -22.20
N PHE A 463 -31.29 37.00 -22.50
CA PHE A 463 -30.95 38.02 -21.52
C PHE A 463 -32.21 38.66 -20.93
N HIS A 464 -32.06 39.37 -19.81
CA HIS A 464 -33.11 40.25 -19.31
C HIS A 464 -33.21 41.51 -20.20
N ALA A 465 -34.41 42.07 -20.37
CA ALA A 465 -34.67 43.18 -21.31
C ALA A 465 -33.85 44.47 -21.05
N ASN A 466 -33.32 44.65 -19.84
CA ASN A 466 -32.46 45.78 -19.47
C ASN A 466 -30.96 45.53 -19.76
N GLN A 467 -30.55 44.31 -20.12
CA GLN A 467 -29.17 43.94 -20.42
C GLN A 467 -28.82 44.16 -21.91
N ARG A 468 -29.21 45.31 -22.47
CA ARG A 468 -29.01 45.59 -23.91
C ARG A 468 -27.54 45.58 -24.33
N ALA A 469 -26.65 46.03 -23.45
CA ALA A 469 -25.21 46.03 -23.72
C ALA A 469 -24.65 44.62 -23.97
N PHE A 470 -25.12 43.60 -23.23
CA PHE A 470 -24.67 42.22 -23.40
C PHE A 470 -25.19 41.60 -24.70
N VAL A 471 -26.42 41.97 -25.09
CA VAL A 471 -27.01 41.60 -26.37
C VAL A 471 -26.20 42.19 -27.53
N GLU A 472 -25.87 43.47 -27.49
CA GLU A 472 -25.06 44.14 -28.52
C GLU A 472 -23.67 43.52 -28.61
N LYS A 473 -22.99 43.34 -27.47
CA LYS A 473 -21.69 42.67 -27.39
C LYS A 473 -21.71 41.26 -28.00
N LEU A 474 -22.73 40.44 -27.66
CA LEU A 474 -22.87 39.10 -28.23
C LEU A 474 -23.04 39.16 -29.76
N ARG A 475 -23.87 40.08 -30.26
CA ARG A 475 -24.11 40.21 -31.71
C ARG A 475 -22.85 40.63 -32.46
N GLU A 476 -22.03 41.51 -31.88
CA GLU A 476 -20.73 41.92 -32.42
C GLU A 476 -19.72 40.76 -32.44
N ILE A 477 -19.67 39.95 -31.37
CA ILE A 477 -18.83 38.75 -31.33
C ILE A 477 -19.26 37.76 -32.42
N LEU A 478 -20.57 37.48 -32.54
CA LEU A 478 -21.09 36.57 -33.56
C LEU A 478 -20.78 37.08 -34.98
N ALA A 479 -20.94 38.38 -35.23
CA ALA A 479 -20.61 38.99 -36.51
C ALA A 479 -19.12 38.84 -36.88
N ARG A 480 -18.21 38.96 -35.89
CA ARG A 480 -16.77 38.74 -36.10
C ARG A 480 -16.42 37.31 -36.48
N TYR A 481 -17.22 36.32 -36.06
CA TYR A 481 -17.12 34.94 -36.53
C TYR A 481 -17.87 34.68 -37.85
N GLY A 482 -18.32 35.72 -38.55
CA GLY A 482 -19.08 35.59 -39.79
C GLY A 482 -20.49 35.04 -39.61
N LEU A 483 -21.03 35.09 -38.38
CA LEU A 483 -22.34 34.53 -38.05
C LEU A 483 -23.40 35.63 -37.97
N GLY A 484 -24.46 35.47 -38.77
CA GLY A 484 -25.66 36.28 -38.67
C GLY A 484 -26.42 36.03 -37.37
N SER A 485 -26.95 37.09 -36.75
CA SER A 485 -27.79 36.99 -35.57
C SER A 485 -29.06 37.84 -35.71
N SER A 486 -30.19 37.28 -35.27
CA SER A 486 -31.45 38.00 -35.13
C SER A 486 -31.70 38.33 -33.66
N PHE A 487 -32.44 39.41 -33.42
CA PHE A 487 -32.78 39.89 -32.08
C PHE A 487 -34.29 40.04 -31.95
N GLN A 488 -34.84 39.52 -30.85
CA GLN A 488 -36.24 39.69 -30.48
C GLN A 488 -36.33 40.20 -29.05
N SER A 489 -37.22 41.15 -28.79
CA SER A 489 -37.53 41.60 -27.42
C SER A 489 -38.97 41.25 -27.09
N ARG A 490 -39.18 40.62 -25.93
CA ARG A 490 -40.51 40.22 -25.42
C ARG A 490 -40.61 40.57 -23.95
N ARG A 491 -41.54 41.44 -23.55
CA ARG A 491 -41.80 41.91 -22.16
C ARG A 491 -40.54 42.12 -21.30
N ASN A 492 -39.99 41.07 -20.69
CA ASN A 492 -38.81 41.11 -19.80
C ASN A 492 -37.58 40.35 -20.34
N THR A 493 -37.63 39.83 -21.56
CA THR A 493 -36.59 38.99 -22.17
C THR A 493 -36.09 39.61 -23.47
N ALA A 494 -34.78 39.58 -23.65
CA ALA A 494 -34.05 39.94 -24.84
C ALA A 494 -33.40 38.68 -25.41
N GLU A 495 -33.86 38.25 -26.58
CA GLU A 495 -33.48 36.98 -27.21
C GLU A 495 -32.56 37.25 -28.41
N VAL A 496 -31.39 36.61 -28.43
CA VAL A 496 -30.49 36.57 -29.59
C VAL A 496 -30.51 35.17 -30.17
N ILE A 497 -30.77 35.07 -31.47
CA ILE A 497 -30.84 33.79 -32.20
C ILE A 497 -29.80 33.80 -33.30
N THR A 498 -28.95 32.78 -33.33
CA THR A 498 -28.02 32.52 -34.44
C THR A 498 -28.23 31.10 -34.97
N HIS A 499 -27.96 30.93 -36.27
CA HIS A 499 -28.20 29.69 -37.00
C HIS A 499 -26.89 29.16 -37.55
N SER A 500 -26.18 28.37 -36.75
CA SER A 500 -24.92 27.77 -37.18
C SER A 500 -24.76 26.35 -36.64
N PHE A 501 -24.65 25.37 -37.55
CA PHE A 501 -24.38 23.99 -37.15
C PHE A 501 -22.99 23.86 -36.52
N ALA A 502 -21.98 24.51 -37.12
CA ALA A 502 -20.60 24.48 -36.64
C ALA A 502 -20.45 25.08 -35.24
N LEU A 503 -21.08 26.25 -34.98
CA LEU A 503 -21.08 26.85 -33.64
C LEU A 503 -21.83 25.96 -32.64
N GLY A 504 -22.97 25.41 -33.03
CA GLY A 504 -23.73 24.50 -32.19
C GLY A 504 -22.93 23.26 -31.79
N GLN A 505 -22.24 22.63 -32.74
CA GLN A 505 -21.36 21.48 -32.47
C GLN A 505 -20.18 21.85 -31.57
N LEU A 506 -19.55 23.00 -31.79
CA LEU A 506 -18.46 23.49 -30.96
C LEU A 506 -18.92 23.67 -29.50
N LEU A 507 -19.97 24.47 -29.29
CA LEU A 507 -20.47 24.78 -27.95
C LEU A 507 -21.01 23.53 -27.24
N GLU A 508 -21.73 22.65 -27.95
CA GLU A 508 -22.21 21.38 -27.39
C GLU A 508 -21.05 20.43 -27.05
N GLY A 509 -20.02 20.34 -27.90
CA GLY A 509 -18.85 19.51 -27.66
C GLY A 509 -18.04 19.97 -26.45
N LEU A 510 -17.85 21.29 -26.31
CA LEU A 510 -17.10 21.86 -25.19
C LEU A 510 -17.88 21.82 -23.88
N PHE A 511 -19.16 22.18 -23.92
CA PHE A 511 -19.90 22.51 -22.71
C PHE A 511 -21.06 21.54 -22.40
N GLY A 512 -21.43 20.65 -23.32
CA GLY A 512 -22.59 19.76 -23.18
C GLY A 512 -23.92 20.44 -23.55
N ARG A 513 -25.02 19.69 -23.44
CA ARG A 513 -26.38 20.16 -23.79
C ARG A 513 -27.29 20.22 -22.56
N GLY A 514 -27.90 21.40 -22.34
CA GLY A 514 -28.88 21.62 -21.28
C GLY A 514 -28.26 21.96 -19.93
N ALA A 515 -29.03 22.65 -19.07
CA ALA A 515 -28.51 23.34 -17.89
C ALA A 515 -27.77 22.45 -16.86
N LEU A 516 -28.18 21.18 -16.71
CA LEU A 516 -27.54 20.23 -15.78
C LEU A 516 -26.21 19.66 -16.31
N ALA A 517 -26.04 19.57 -17.62
CA ALA A 517 -24.87 18.97 -18.26
C ALA A 517 -23.76 19.99 -18.58
N LYS A 518 -24.07 21.29 -18.42
CA LYS A 518 -23.13 22.39 -18.63
C LYS A 518 -21.87 22.18 -17.79
N ARG A 519 -20.70 22.25 -18.40
CA ARG A 519 -19.38 22.09 -17.74
C ARG A 519 -18.33 22.80 -18.57
N LEU A 520 -17.18 23.13 -18.00
CA LEU A 520 -15.99 23.56 -18.72
C LEU A 520 -15.15 22.34 -19.14
N PRO A 521 -14.48 22.37 -20.30
CA PRO A 521 -13.43 21.42 -20.62
C PRO A 521 -12.20 21.66 -19.73
N ALA A 522 -11.41 20.61 -19.49
CA ALA A 522 -10.28 20.65 -18.56
C ALA A 522 -9.24 21.76 -18.88
N TRP A 523 -8.91 21.95 -20.16
CA TRP A 523 -7.96 22.97 -20.60
C TRP A 523 -8.41 24.41 -20.25
N MET A 524 -9.72 24.68 -20.20
CA MET A 524 -10.23 26.01 -19.81
C MET A 524 -9.99 26.32 -18.32
N LEU A 525 -9.92 25.30 -17.47
CA LEU A 525 -9.55 25.46 -16.06
C LEU A 525 -8.04 25.73 -15.87
N LYS A 526 -7.24 25.35 -16.87
CA LYS A 526 -5.78 25.52 -16.87
C LYS A 526 -5.33 26.82 -17.55
N LEU A 527 -6.24 27.56 -18.20
CA LEU A 527 -5.90 28.82 -18.87
C LEU A 527 -5.16 29.82 -17.96
N PRO A 528 -4.32 30.70 -18.54
CA PRO A 528 -3.72 31.83 -17.83
C PRO A 528 -4.77 32.70 -17.15
N HIS A 529 -4.40 33.34 -16.03
CA HIS A 529 -5.34 34.10 -15.20
C HIS A 529 -6.05 35.22 -15.98
N GLU A 530 -5.38 35.84 -16.97
CA GLU A 530 -5.98 36.88 -17.81
C GLU A 530 -7.18 36.34 -18.61
N LYS A 531 -7.04 35.17 -19.24
CA LYS A 531 -8.14 34.49 -19.95
C LYS A 531 -9.22 34.00 -18.97
N GLN A 532 -8.84 33.51 -17.78
CA GLN A 532 -9.82 33.11 -16.76
C GLN A 532 -10.71 34.26 -16.29
N ARG A 533 -10.18 35.48 -16.21
CA ARG A 533 -10.97 36.68 -15.85
C ARG A 533 -12.09 36.94 -16.86
N ALA A 534 -11.83 36.77 -18.16
CA ALA A 534 -12.85 36.97 -19.21
C ALA A 534 -14.03 36.00 -19.03
N ILE A 535 -13.75 34.72 -18.76
CA ILE A 535 -14.79 33.71 -18.50
C ILE A 535 -15.59 34.08 -17.24
N VAL A 536 -14.91 34.38 -16.14
CA VAL A 536 -15.57 34.73 -14.86
C VAL A 536 -16.45 35.97 -15.00
N ARG A 537 -15.99 36.98 -15.75
CA ARG A 537 -16.78 38.19 -16.06
C ARG A 537 -18.06 37.83 -16.81
N ALA A 538 -17.96 37.10 -17.91
CA ALA A 538 -19.11 36.73 -18.73
C ALA A 538 -20.12 35.84 -17.98
N LEU A 539 -19.65 34.95 -17.10
CA LEU A 539 -20.52 34.16 -16.23
C LEU A 539 -21.30 35.03 -15.24
N TRP A 540 -20.67 36.11 -14.72
CA TRP A 540 -21.32 37.04 -13.80
C TRP A 540 -22.28 38.02 -14.49
N GLU A 541 -22.03 38.35 -15.75
CA GLU A 541 -22.93 39.18 -16.57
C GLU A 541 -24.28 38.49 -16.82
N GLY A 542 -24.31 37.15 -16.91
CA GLY A 542 -25.55 36.37 -17.00
C GLY A 542 -26.11 35.94 -15.64
N ASP A 543 -25.55 34.89 -15.06
CA ASP A 543 -26.07 34.21 -13.85
C ASP A 543 -25.56 34.83 -12.52
N GLY A 544 -24.76 35.88 -12.60
CA GLY A 544 -24.17 36.55 -11.45
C GLY A 544 -25.10 37.58 -10.81
N TYR A 545 -24.92 37.76 -9.51
CA TYR A 545 -25.53 38.85 -8.76
C TYR A 545 -24.46 39.50 -7.88
N VAL A 546 -24.46 40.83 -7.86
CA VAL A 546 -23.63 41.65 -6.96
C VAL A 546 -24.53 42.68 -6.33
N GLY A 547 -24.58 42.72 -4.99
CA GLY A 547 -25.39 43.71 -4.30
C GLY A 547 -25.42 43.55 -2.79
N CYS A 548 -26.14 44.46 -2.13
CA CYS A 548 -26.34 44.46 -0.70
C CYS A 548 -27.62 43.69 -0.33
N VAL A 549 -27.49 42.63 0.48
CA VAL A 549 -28.60 41.80 0.94
C VAL A 549 -28.62 41.81 2.46
N ARG A 550 -29.73 42.29 3.03
CA ARG A 550 -29.91 42.45 4.49
C ARG A 550 -28.78 43.28 5.13
N GLY A 551 -28.36 44.36 4.46
CA GLY A 551 -27.31 45.26 4.93
C GLY A 551 -25.88 44.78 4.72
N TYR A 552 -25.68 43.65 4.03
CA TYR A 552 -24.33 43.14 3.72
C TYR A 552 -24.11 42.94 2.23
N TRP A 553 -22.97 43.42 1.72
CA TRP A 553 -22.49 43.10 0.38
C TRP A 553 -22.28 41.61 0.21
N ARG A 554 -22.73 41.10 -0.93
CA ARG A 554 -22.45 39.76 -1.40
C ARG A 554 -22.38 39.74 -2.92
N ALA A 555 -21.56 38.84 -3.43
CA ALA A 555 -21.64 38.40 -4.82
C ALA A 555 -22.01 36.92 -4.84
N THR A 556 -22.91 36.54 -5.75
CA THR A 556 -23.33 35.15 -5.91
C THR A 556 -23.41 34.76 -7.37
N TYR A 557 -22.99 33.53 -7.66
CA TYR A 557 -23.22 32.88 -8.93
C TYR A 557 -24.03 31.61 -8.66
N SER A 558 -25.08 31.37 -9.44
CA SER A 558 -25.96 30.23 -9.26
C SER A 558 -26.06 29.42 -10.54
N THR A 559 -26.00 28.10 -10.43
CA THR A 559 -26.20 27.20 -11.58
C THR A 559 -26.84 25.90 -11.14
N SER A 560 -27.58 25.26 -12.05
CA SER A 560 -28.13 23.91 -11.80
C SER A 560 -27.09 22.82 -12.04
N SER A 561 -26.03 23.10 -12.80
CA SER A 561 -24.94 22.15 -13.02
C SER A 561 -24.00 22.11 -11.82
N LYS A 562 -23.91 20.92 -11.21
CA LYS A 562 -22.93 20.64 -10.15
C LYS A 562 -21.51 20.84 -10.66
N ALA A 563 -21.18 20.27 -11.83
CA ALA A 563 -19.84 20.33 -12.41
C ALA A 563 -19.39 21.78 -12.64
N LEU A 564 -20.25 22.59 -13.27
CA LEU A 564 -19.95 24.00 -13.53
C LEU A 564 -19.77 24.79 -12.24
N ALA A 565 -20.58 24.55 -11.20
CA ALA A 565 -20.43 25.25 -9.92
C ALA A 565 -19.06 25.01 -9.27
N PHE A 566 -18.55 23.77 -9.29
CA PHE A 566 -17.22 23.45 -8.77
C PHE A 566 -16.11 24.03 -9.64
N GLN A 567 -16.28 24.00 -10.96
CA GLN A 567 -15.31 24.55 -11.91
C GLN A 567 -15.18 26.07 -11.79
N VAL A 568 -16.30 26.79 -11.64
CA VAL A 568 -16.30 28.23 -11.38
C VAL A 568 -15.70 28.53 -9.99
N HIS A 569 -15.96 27.68 -8.99
CA HIS A 569 -15.33 27.81 -7.68
C HIS A 569 -13.80 27.69 -7.78
N GLN A 570 -13.28 26.70 -8.51
CA GLN A 570 -11.84 26.56 -8.76
C GLN A 570 -11.24 27.74 -9.53
N LEU A 571 -11.94 28.28 -10.54
CA LEU A 571 -11.51 29.52 -11.23
C LEU A 571 -11.38 30.70 -10.26
N LEU A 572 -12.34 30.87 -9.34
CA LEU A 572 -12.28 31.92 -8.33
C LEU A 572 -11.10 31.73 -7.37
N LEU A 573 -10.84 30.50 -6.90
CA LEU A 573 -9.70 30.23 -6.04
C LEU A 573 -8.37 30.57 -6.73
N ARG A 574 -8.20 30.17 -7.99
CA ARG A 574 -7.02 30.49 -8.81
C ARG A 574 -6.82 32.00 -9.01
N LEU A 575 -7.90 32.76 -9.09
CA LEU A 575 -7.87 34.22 -9.21
C LEU A 575 -7.66 34.94 -7.86
N GLY A 576 -7.46 34.19 -6.77
CA GLY A 576 -7.24 34.73 -5.44
C GLY A 576 -8.53 35.15 -4.73
N ILE A 577 -9.67 34.57 -5.09
CA ILE A 577 -11.00 34.92 -4.56
C ILE A 577 -11.54 33.77 -3.70
N PRO A 578 -11.34 33.81 -2.37
CA PRO A 578 -11.96 32.85 -1.47
C PRO A 578 -13.49 32.91 -1.58
N ALA A 579 -14.11 31.79 -1.93
CA ALA A 579 -15.55 31.67 -2.14
C ALA A 579 -16.13 30.43 -1.44
N PHE A 580 -17.40 30.51 -1.04
CA PHE A 580 -18.14 29.40 -0.46
C PHE A 580 -19.01 28.74 -1.52
N LEU A 581 -19.12 27.41 -1.46
CA LEU A 581 -19.95 26.63 -2.36
C LEU A 581 -20.99 25.84 -1.56
N HIS A 582 -22.27 26.01 -1.91
CA HIS A 582 -23.37 25.37 -1.20
C HIS A 582 -24.51 25.03 -2.16
N SER A 583 -25.28 24.00 -1.82
CA SER A 583 -26.52 23.68 -2.51
C SER A 583 -27.72 24.33 -1.82
N ARG A 584 -28.73 24.69 -2.61
CA ARG A 584 -30.06 25.08 -2.13
C ARG A 584 -31.10 24.15 -2.73
N ASP A 585 -31.83 23.48 -1.86
CA ASP A 585 -33.02 22.73 -2.21
C ASP A 585 -34.23 23.67 -2.08
N GLN A 586 -34.96 23.90 -3.17
CA GLN A 586 -36.22 24.65 -3.16
C GLN A 586 -37.36 23.67 -3.36
N GLU A 587 -38.41 23.78 -2.56
CA GLU A 587 -39.60 22.93 -2.66
C GLU A 587 -40.19 23.02 -4.09
N GLY A 588 -40.36 21.87 -4.75
CA GLY A 588 -40.87 21.79 -6.12
C GLY A 588 -39.89 22.20 -7.24
N ARG A 589 -38.63 22.55 -6.93
CA ARG A 589 -37.60 22.88 -7.93
C ARG A 589 -36.36 21.98 -7.78
N LYS A 590 -35.63 21.79 -8.89
CA LYS A 590 -34.37 21.03 -8.89
C LYS A 590 -33.32 21.75 -8.02
N ARG A 591 -32.46 20.96 -7.36
CA ARG A 591 -31.33 21.46 -6.54
C ARG A 591 -30.45 22.41 -7.36
N ASN A 592 -30.20 23.60 -6.82
CA ASN A 592 -29.28 24.59 -7.41
C ASN A 592 -28.01 24.73 -6.56
N TRP A 593 -26.90 24.96 -7.22
CA TRP A 593 -25.60 25.23 -6.60
C TRP A 593 -25.32 26.72 -6.62
N VAL A 594 -24.82 27.24 -5.50
CA VAL A 594 -24.57 28.66 -5.28
C VAL A 594 -23.16 28.85 -4.78
N ILE A 595 -22.42 29.67 -5.50
CA ILE A 595 -21.13 30.20 -5.06
C ILE A 595 -21.40 31.56 -4.40
N SER A 596 -20.81 31.82 -3.24
CA SER A 596 -20.94 33.12 -2.57
C SER A 596 -19.59 33.69 -2.14
N VAL A 597 -19.40 34.96 -2.45
CA VAL A 597 -18.28 35.79 -2.01
C VAL A 597 -18.84 36.87 -1.09
N THR A 598 -18.33 36.94 0.15
CA THR A 598 -18.94 37.77 1.21
C THR A 598 -17.95 38.57 2.06
N SER A 599 -16.68 38.19 2.07
CA SER A 599 -15.65 38.94 2.79
C SER A 599 -15.13 40.09 1.95
N LYS A 600 -14.84 41.23 2.58
CA LYS A 600 -14.36 42.44 1.89
C LYS A 600 -13.17 42.16 0.95
N PRO A 601 -12.08 41.49 1.37
CA PRO A 601 -10.93 41.27 0.47
C PRO A 601 -11.29 40.45 -0.77
N SER A 602 -12.16 39.46 -0.60
CA SER A 602 -12.64 38.63 -1.71
C SER A 602 -13.58 39.40 -2.64
N LEU A 603 -14.44 40.28 -2.09
CA LEU A 603 -15.34 41.11 -2.88
C LEU A 603 -14.56 42.15 -3.70
N ASP A 604 -13.60 42.85 -3.08
CA ASP A 604 -12.76 43.81 -3.79
C ASP A 604 -12.01 43.14 -4.95
N ARG A 605 -11.43 41.95 -4.70
CA ARG A 605 -10.74 41.18 -5.74
C ARG A 605 -11.69 40.72 -6.85
N LEU A 606 -12.91 40.32 -6.51
CA LEU A 606 -13.92 39.98 -7.51
C LEU A 606 -14.34 41.21 -8.32
N PHE A 607 -14.55 42.36 -7.69
CA PHE A 607 -14.92 43.59 -8.39
C PHE A 607 -13.85 44.03 -9.39
N GLU A 608 -12.57 43.88 -9.03
CA GLU A 608 -11.44 44.07 -9.94
C GLU A 608 -11.53 43.12 -11.16
N VAL A 609 -11.75 41.82 -10.94
CA VAL A 609 -11.91 40.84 -12.03
C VAL A 609 -13.09 41.19 -12.94
N LEU A 610 -14.21 41.59 -12.34
CA LEU A 610 -15.43 41.96 -13.05
C LEU A 610 -15.36 43.35 -13.71
N GLY A 611 -14.34 44.17 -13.42
CA GLY A 611 -14.23 45.53 -13.94
C GLY A 611 -15.26 46.51 -13.35
N LEU A 612 -15.71 46.26 -12.11
CA LEU A 612 -16.72 47.06 -11.44
C LEU A 612 -16.09 48.25 -10.69
N PRO A 613 -16.61 49.49 -10.85
CA PRO A 613 -15.95 50.70 -10.35
C PRO A 613 -16.22 51.00 -8.86
N PHE A 614 -16.37 49.97 -8.02
CA PHE A 614 -16.68 50.14 -6.60
C PHE A 614 -15.91 49.17 -5.70
N THR A 615 -15.69 49.59 -4.46
CA THR A 615 -15.12 48.76 -3.37
C THR A 615 -16.20 48.42 -2.36
N ALA A 616 -16.13 47.24 -1.75
CA ALA A 616 -17.11 46.86 -0.74
C ALA A 616 -16.93 47.70 0.54
N ASP A 617 -18.02 48.29 1.04
CA ASP A 617 -18.01 49.04 2.30
C ASP A 617 -17.66 48.11 3.48
N PRO A 618 -16.58 48.38 4.24
CA PRO A 618 -16.23 47.60 5.43
C PRO A 618 -17.39 47.41 6.41
N ALA A 619 -18.23 48.43 6.63
CA ALA A 619 -19.36 48.37 7.57
C ALA A 619 -20.47 47.41 7.12
N GLN A 620 -20.52 47.12 5.82
CA GLN A 620 -21.50 46.26 5.17
C GLN A 620 -20.88 44.94 4.70
N THR A 621 -19.76 44.49 5.28
CA THR A 621 -19.12 43.22 4.91
C THR A 621 -18.95 42.29 6.10
N ARG A 622 -18.82 40.99 5.83
CA ARG A 622 -18.57 40.00 6.88
C ARG A 622 -17.07 39.77 7.05
N MET A 623 -16.66 39.52 8.28
CA MET A 623 -15.30 39.03 8.56
C MET A 623 -15.11 37.67 7.87
N GLY A 624 -13.95 37.50 7.21
CA GLY A 624 -13.56 36.22 6.62
C GLY A 624 -13.57 35.09 7.66
N GLN A 625 -13.89 33.88 7.21
CA GLN A 625 -13.84 32.67 8.03
C GLN A 625 -12.87 31.62 7.47
N VAL A 626 -12.18 31.97 6.39
CA VAL A 626 -11.29 31.11 5.59
C VAL A 626 -10.01 31.88 5.28
N ALA A 627 -8.96 31.15 4.93
CA ALA A 627 -7.72 31.72 4.42
C ALA A 627 -7.37 31.06 3.08
N LEU A 628 -6.60 31.75 2.25
CA LEU A 628 -6.18 31.26 0.93
C LEU A 628 -4.69 31.56 0.79
N ASP A 629 -3.94 30.58 0.29
CA ASP A 629 -2.59 30.76 -0.24
C ASP A 629 -2.55 30.27 -1.71
N ASP A 630 -1.36 30.16 -2.29
CA ASP A 630 -1.20 29.76 -3.69
C ASP A 630 -1.57 28.28 -3.97
N ARG A 631 -1.73 27.45 -2.94
CA ARG A 631 -1.97 26.00 -3.07
C ARG A 631 -3.30 25.54 -2.47
N PHE A 632 -3.78 26.22 -1.43
CA PHE A 632 -4.91 25.74 -0.64
C PHE A 632 -5.87 26.87 -0.24
N LEU A 633 -7.15 26.52 -0.25
CA LEU A 633 -8.18 27.17 0.56
C LEU A 633 -8.27 26.44 1.91
N TYR A 634 -8.01 27.18 2.99
CA TYR A 634 -8.09 26.67 4.35
C TYR A 634 -9.46 26.95 4.97
N VAL A 635 -10.16 25.89 5.35
CA VAL A 635 -11.52 25.97 5.89
C VAL A 635 -11.62 25.33 7.27
N GLY A 636 -12.25 26.04 8.22
CA GLY A 636 -12.46 25.50 9.56
C GLY A 636 -13.61 24.48 9.61
N VAL A 637 -13.52 23.51 10.51
CA VAL A 637 -14.61 22.56 10.79
C VAL A 637 -15.65 23.19 11.73
N ARG A 638 -16.92 23.27 11.30
CA ARG A 638 -18.03 23.83 12.10
C ARG A 638 -18.65 22.79 13.03
N ARG A 639 -18.73 21.56 12.55
CA ARG A 639 -19.36 20.43 13.26
C ARG A 639 -18.72 19.13 12.80
N ILE A 640 -18.63 18.19 13.72
CA ILE A 640 -18.23 16.82 13.45
C ILE A 640 -19.20 15.89 14.20
N ARG A 641 -19.55 14.75 13.61
CA ARG A 641 -20.37 13.72 14.26
C ARG A 641 -19.85 12.33 13.90
N ARG A 642 -20.22 11.36 14.71
CA ARG A 642 -20.16 9.94 14.35
C ARG A 642 -21.55 9.47 13.95
N VAL A 643 -21.64 8.76 12.84
CA VAL A 643 -22.90 8.26 12.29
C VAL A 643 -22.74 6.76 12.03
N PRO A 644 -23.58 5.90 12.63
CA PRO A 644 -23.55 4.48 12.36
C PRO A 644 -23.79 4.20 10.87
N TYR A 645 -23.04 3.25 10.32
CA TYR A 645 -23.10 2.91 8.91
C TYR A 645 -22.84 1.41 8.71
N THR A 646 -23.62 0.83 7.81
CA THR A 646 -23.42 -0.53 7.29
C THR A 646 -23.64 -0.50 5.80
N GLY A 647 -22.62 -0.83 5.01
CA GLY A 647 -22.68 -0.80 3.55
C GLY A 647 -21.32 -0.87 2.89
N GLN A 648 -21.27 -0.68 1.58
CA GLN A 648 -20.01 -0.61 0.85
C GLN A 648 -19.28 0.71 1.10
N VAL A 649 -17.96 0.68 1.13
CA VAL A 649 -17.08 1.84 1.14
C VAL A 649 -16.00 1.67 0.08
N TYR A 650 -15.50 2.78 -0.41
CA TYR A 650 -14.65 2.91 -1.58
C TYR A 650 -13.36 3.65 -1.24
N ASN A 651 -12.29 3.36 -1.97
CA ASN A 651 -11.06 4.15 -1.94
C ASN A 651 -10.37 4.10 -3.32
N LEU A 652 -9.44 5.00 -3.55
CA LEU A 652 -8.70 5.15 -4.79
C LEU A 652 -7.21 4.99 -4.56
N GLU A 653 -6.53 4.44 -5.56
CA GLU A 653 -5.08 4.56 -5.73
C GLU A 653 -4.83 5.56 -6.85
N VAL A 654 -4.28 6.71 -6.50
CA VAL A 654 -3.87 7.79 -7.41
C VAL A 654 -2.36 7.78 -7.61
N GLU A 655 -1.92 7.94 -8.86
CA GLU A 655 -0.50 7.96 -9.24
C GLU A 655 0.27 9.13 -8.59
N VAL A 656 1.54 8.89 -8.25
CA VAL A 656 2.54 9.87 -7.77
C VAL A 656 2.23 10.48 -6.40
N ASP A 657 1.13 11.23 -6.30
CA ASP A 657 0.84 12.08 -5.13
C ASP A 657 0.03 11.36 -4.06
N HIS A 658 -0.42 10.15 -4.35
CA HIS A 658 -1.19 9.27 -3.48
C HIS A 658 -2.33 9.95 -2.69
N SER A 659 -3.10 10.82 -3.34
CA SER A 659 -4.19 11.57 -2.72
C SER A 659 -5.22 12.01 -3.75
N PHE A 660 -6.40 12.38 -3.27
CA PHE A 660 -7.44 12.98 -4.09
C PHE A 660 -8.23 14.02 -3.28
N ALA A 661 -8.73 15.03 -3.98
CA ALA A 661 -9.55 16.06 -3.38
C ALA A 661 -10.99 15.60 -3.24
N ILE A 662 -11.57 15.91 -2.09
CA ILE A 662 -12.99 15.75 -1.77
C ILE A 662 -13.57 17.14 -1.49
N GLN A 663 -14.88 17.24 -1.25
CA GLN A 663 -15.50 18.55 -1.04
C GLN A 663 -14.94 19.26 0.20
N GLY A 664 -14.14 20.32 -0.01
CA GLY A 664 -13.60 21.14 1.07
C GLY A 664 -12.40 20.55 1.82
N ALA A 665 -11.79 19.47 1.33
CA ALA A 665 -10.55 18.91 1.88
C ALA A 665 -9.77 18.08 0.85
N ALA A 666 -8.54 17.69 1.17
CA ALA A 666 -7.83 16.61 0.51
C ALA A 666 -7.84 15.35 1.38
N ALA A 667 -8.06 14.19 0.77
CA ALA A 667 -7.99 12.88 1.39
C ALA A 667 -6.76 12.13 0.85
N HIS A 668 -6.11 11.35 1.71
CA HIS A 668 -5.00 10.50 1.27
C HIS A 668 -5.56 9.20 0.68
N ASN A 669 -4.80 8.57 -0.22
CA ASN A 669 -5.05 7.17 -0.52
C ASN A 669 -4.89 6.33 0.76
N CYS A 670 -5.26 5.05 0.73
CA CYS A 670 -4.82 4.19 1.80
C CYS A 670 -3.28 4.13 1.84
N GLU A 671 -2.64 4.56 2.94
CA GLU A 671 -1.26 4.17 3.27
C GLU A 671 -1.27 2.67 3.61
N VAL A 672 -1.37 1.83 2.58
CA VAL A 672 -0.59 0.60 2.63
C VAL A 672 0.84 1.07 2.37
N ASN A 673 1.81 0.66 3.18
CA ASN A 673 3.22 0.62 2.74
C ASN A 673 3.33 -0.41 1.60
N GLY A 674 2.78 -0.02 0.45
CA GLY A 674 2.78 -0.76 -0.80
C GLY A 674 1.80 -1.93 -0.93
N PRO A 675 1.10 -1.99 -2.07
CA PRO A 675 0.97 -3.21 -2.88
C PRO A 675 2.34 -3.79 -3.32
N GLY A 676 3.44 -3.03 -3.19
CA GLY A 676 4.80 -3.47 -3.53
C GLY A 676 5.36 -4.56 -2.60
N GLU A 677 5.06 -4.52 -1.30
CA GLU A 677 5.51 -5.53 -0.33
C GLU A 677 4.63 -6.79 -0.34
N ALA A 678 3.36 -6.66 -0.74
CA ALA A 678 2.41 -7.77 -0.89
C ALA A 678 2.29 -8.31 -2.33
N ARG A 679 3.04 -7.76 -3.30
CA ARG A 679 2.99 -8.19 -4.72
C ARG A 679 3.34 -9.67 -4.93
N ALA A 680 4.12 -10.23 -4.00
CA ALA A 680 4.53 -11.63 -4.01
C ALA A 680 3.69 -12.51 -3.08
N ALA A 681 2.68 -11.96 -2.40
CA ALA A 681 1.81 -12.73 -1.51
C ALA A 681 0.85 -13.61 -2.32
N ASP A 682 0.63 -14.84 -1.85
CA ASP A 682 -0.40 -15.70 -2.43
C ASP A 682 -1.80 -15.22 -2.04
N ILE A 683 -1.89 -14.60 -0.84
CA ILE A 683 -3.09 -14.05 -0.22
C ILE A 683 -2.69 -12.84 0.64
N GLY A 684 -3.27 -11.67 0.38
CA GLY A 684 -3.24 -10.53 1.30
C GLY A 684 -4.42 -10.55 2.26
N ILE A 685 -4.22 -10.09 3.48
CA ILE A 685 -5.26 -9.85 4.48
C ILE A 685 -5.18 -8.38 4.85
N ALA A 686 -6.31 -7.71 5.02
CA ALA A 686 -6.35 -6.39 5.62
C ALA A 686 -7.39 -6.36 6.72
N GLY A 687 -7.09 -5.79 7.89
CA GLY A 687 -7.95 -5.87 9.06
C GLY A 687 -8.12 -4.52 9.76
N GLY A 688 -9.30 -4.32 10.34
CA GLY A 688 -9.62 -3.24 11.25
C GLY A 688 -10.53 -3.76 12.36
N LYS A 689 -10.92 -2.91 13.31
CA LYS A 689 -11.79 -3.34 14.42
C LYS A 689 -13.14 -3.85 13.88
N GLY A 690 -13.36 -5.16 13.96
CA GLY A 690 -14.60 -5.81 13.52
C GLY A 690 -14.67 -6.16 12.03
N ILE A 691 -13.61 -5.94 11.24
CA ILE A 691 -13.57 -6.22 9.80
C ILE A 691 -12.25 -6.88 9.43
N GLY A 692 -12.32 -7.91 8.59
CA GLY A 692 -11.18 -8.52 7.92
C GLY A 692 -11.49 -8.67 6.44
N LEU A 693 -10.52 -8.35 5.60
CA LEU A 693 -10.56 -8.47 4.15
C LEU A 693 -9.48 -9.45 3.75
N ILE A 694 -9.80 -10.34 2.82
CA ILE A 694 -8.84 -11.27 2.20
C ILE A 694 -8.80 -10.89 0.73
N PHE A 695 -7.62 -10.64 0.19
CA PHE A 695 -7.37 -10.28 -1.20
C PHE A 695 -6.27 -11.16 -1.79
N LYS A 696 -6.13 -11.20 -3.11
CA LYS A 696 -5.09 -11.94 -3.83
C LYS A 696 -4.49 -11.04 -4.89
#